data_AF-A0A2M9F0U0-F1
#
_entry.id   AF-A0A2M9F0U0-F1
#
_cell.length_a   1.000
_cell.length_b   1.000
_cell.length_c   1.000
_cell.angle_alpha   90.00
_cell.angle_beta   90.00
_cell.angle_gamma   90.00
#
_symmetry.space_group_name_H-M   'P 1'
#
loop_
_entity.id
_entity.type
_entity.pdbx_description
1 polymer ?
#
loop_
_entity_poly.entity_id
_entity_poly.type
_entity_poly.pdbx_seq_one_letter_code
_entity_poly.pdbx_strand_id
1 'polypeptide(L)'
;MKKTTVAAAVAGLLLAGGVPLQAEAAQQPDTVVVKMKQQNTERLEQSFTVQSATVQQNQSVVTVKVPAGKSAKEVVQELEKRSDVELAEPNYRYKRLVTPTDQYFSTQYHHALIGTAQAWDITMGSPDVHVAILDDGFDTKHPELVGRFKLATNTAPHFTIEEHGTHVAGIVGATANNGLMGAGVAPKTGMYLVDVFNGDDAYLSDIVAGVDYAVANDADIISMSLGGPFYSEILDDAIQDAHDKGLVIVAASGNESTSLTSYPAGFDNVLSVGSTNRSDAVSTYSNWGETLDLVAPGESVYSTTPNNGFLRMSGTSMATPVVAGVAALIKAQNPHFTNTDIEAQLLSTTKDLGPIGWDSKSGHGRVDAYAALTKFDLEAPTLSSVSSTQGQLTGTVATTLPKSTVVVRNGFGQIAKKSGFTGNGSFTLEIPKQPAGTVLTVQLVDSYGNHSPVSTITVTASAQMEVWVGQYITNYSTRLIGFSTPGSQIAIYKGATQLASGVADETGKFDLALVPQPIGTTLRIVADNKETLLTAEKSVTVQNGAYPDLSASHWAHEAVAYLRDYSIIGGYPDGTFKPDRLTTRAEAARMIAQALELPYQKEMPTFKDVPSSHWASDYIAAATAAGIFSGNPDGTFDPNGQLTRAQMAVVLEKSYELKSNGSVPFSDVRDTHWAFAAIGSLYESGITAGYPDGTFKPSNPTKRSEFSQFLMKAKK
;
A
#
# COMPACT_ATOMS: atom_id res chain seq x y z
N MET A 1 55.88 57.19 -15.78
CA MET A 1 55.20 57.93 -14.69
C MET A 1 53.97 57.14 -14.26
N LYS A 2 53.89 56.90 -12.95
CA LYS A 2 52.88 56.15 -12.21
C LYS A 2 51.44 56.50 -12.61
N LYS A 3 50.59 55.50 -12.82
CA LYS A 3 49.13 55.63 -12.72
C LYS A 3 48.73 55.10 -11.36
N THR A 4 48.10 55.98 -10.58
CA THR A 4 47.62 55.73 -9.22
C THR A 4 46.10 55.82 -9.27
N THR A 5 45.46 54.74 -8.81
CA THR A 5 44.20 54.70 -8.04
C THR A 5 42.89 55.19 -8.67
N VAL A 6 41.99 54.23 -8.92
CA VAL A 6 40.63 54.25 -8.37
C VAL A 6 40.42 52.91 -7.67
N ALA A 7 40.25 52.95 -6.36
CA ALA A 7 39.91 51.81 -5.53
C ALA A 7 38.40 51.53 -5.66
N ALA A 8 38.03 50.30 -5.98
CA ALA A 8 36.68 49.78 -5.74
C ALA A 8 36.80 48.76 -4.62
N ALA A 9 36.31 49.15 -3.45
CA ALA A 9 36.08 48.25 -2.33
C ALA A 9 34.84 47.39 -2.65
N VAL A 10 34.98 46.07 -2.62
CA VAL A 10 33.87 45.17 -2.35
C VAL A 10 34.34 44.26 -1.22
N ALA A 11 33.99 44.67 0.00
CA ALA A 11 34.06 43.84 1.19
C ALA A 11 32.69 43.17 1.40
N GLY A 12 32.77 41.88 1.71
CA GLY A 12 31.76 40.95 2.24
C GLY A 12 30.32 41.42 2.42
N LEU A 13 29.42 40.67 1.76
CA LEU A 13 28.15 40.29 2.37
C LEU A 13 28.03 38.76 2.27
N LEU A 14 28.26 38.09 3.40
CA LEU A 14 27.77 36.74 3.66
C LEU A 14 26.24 36.83 3.72
N LEU A 15 25.55 36.37 2.67
CA LEU A 15 24.15 36.00 2.75
C LEU A 15 24.08 34.48 2.91
N ALA A 16 23.98 34.05 4.17
CA ALA A 16 23.37 32.76 4.49
C ALA A 16 21.88 32.87 4.14
N GLY A 17 21.43 32.10 3.14
CA GLY A 17 20.05 32.14 2.68
C GLY A 17 19.89 31.84 1.18
N GLY A 18 20.65 30.88 0.65
CA GLY A 18 20.37 30.34 -0.68
C GLY A 18 19.24 29.32 -0.56
N VAL A 19 18.03 29.69 -0.99
CA VAL A 19 16.97 28.72 -1.25
C VAL A 19 17.50 27.76 -2.32
N PRO A 20 17.60 26.44 -2.07
CA PRO A 20 17.99 25.52 -3.12
C PRO A 20 16.86 25.48 -4.15
N LEU A 21 17.13 25.94 -5.37
CA LEU A 21 16.28 25.69 -6.53
C LEU A 21 16.15 24.17 -6.67
N GLN A 22 14.97 23.63 -6.36
CA GLN A 22 14.70 22.19 -6.35
C GLN A 22 14.86 21.64 -7.78
N ALA A 23 15.89 20.81 -7.96
CA ALA A 23 15.91 19.83 -9.01
C ALA A 23 14.72 18.89 -8.79
N GLU A 24 13.80 18.87 -9.77
CA GLU A 24 12.79 17.83 -10.00
C GLU A 24 13.40 16.44 -9.76
N ALA A 25 12.60 15.40 -9.48
CA ALA A 25 13.03 14.01 -9.28
C ALA A 25 13.95 13.51 -10.42
N ALA A 26 15.20 13.93 -10.37
CA ALA A 26 16.20 13.67 -11.35
C ALA A 26 16.70 12.29 -10.99
N GLN A 27 16.65 11.40 -11.96
CA GLN A 27 17.62 10.32 -12.10
C GLN A 27 18.90 10.74 -11.36
N GLN A 28 19.24 10.05 -10.26
CA GLN A 28 20.35 10.48 -9.38
C GLN A 28 21.51 10.93 -10.28
N PRO A 29 22.06 12.15 -10.09
CA PRO A 29 23.05 12.68 -11.00
C PRO A 29 24.11 11.62 -11.23
N ASP A 30 24.23 11.16 -12.48
CA ASP A 30 25.23 10.15 -12.85
C ASP A 30 26.64 10.76 -12.94
N THR A 31 26.73 12.07 -12.63
CA THR A 31 27.93 12.87 -12.64
C THR A 31 27.97 13.89 -11.50
N VAL A 32 29.18 14.27 -11.09
CA VAL A 32 29.49 15.31 -10.10
C VAL A 32 30.39 16.36 -10.77
N VAL A 33 30.14 17.63 -10.55
CA VAL A 33 30.99 18.74 -10.98
C VAL A 33 31.98 19.08 -9.86
N VAL A 34 33.25 19.18 -10.21
CA VAL A 34 34.37 19.37 -9.28
C VAL A 34 35.16 20.59 -9.69
N LYS A 35 35.25 21.58 -8.80
CA LYS A 35 36.12 22.72 -8.94
C LYS A 35 37.45 22.42 -8.25
N MET A 36 38.54 22.43 -9.01
CA MET A 36 39.90 22.16 -8.53
C MET A 36 40.57 23.44 -8.05
N LYS A 37 41.39 23.37 -6.99
CA LYS A 37 42.15 24.53 -6.47
C LYS A 37 43.22 25.04 -7.44
N GLN A 38 43.69 24.17 -8.34
CA GLN A 38 44.70 24.46 -9.34
C GLN A 38 44.27 23.89 -10.69
N GLN A 39 44.87 24.38 -11.77
CA GLN A 39 44.64 23.87 -13.13
C GLN A 39 45.38 22.52 -13.35
N ASN A 40 45.07 21.51 -12.53
CA ASN A 40 45.64 20.17 -12.63
C ASN A 40 44.57 19.12 -12.28
N THR A 41 44.31 18.19 -13.20
CA THR A 41 43.31 17.11 -13.07
C THR A 41 43.93 15.72 -12.96
N GLU A 42 45.25 15.57 -13.10
CA GLU A 42 45.93 14.26 -13.22
C GLU A 42 45.66 13.35 -12.02
N ARG A 43 45.69 13.90 -10.80
CA ARG A 43 45.39 13.14 -9.58
C ARG A 43 43.92 12.77 -9.45
N LEU A 44 43.02 13.54 -10.05
CA LEU A 44 41.59 13.25 -10.02
C LEU A 44 41.25 12.12 -11.00
N GLU A 45 41.88 12.14 -12.18
CA GLU A 45 41.76 11.13 -13.24
C GLU A 45 42.24 9.73 -12.81
N GLN A 46 43.17 9.66 -11.85
CA GLN A 46 43.61 8.39 -11.25
C GLN A 46 42.54 7.73 -10.36
N SER A 47 41.58 8.49 -9.85
CA SER A 47 40.60 8.01 -8.86
C SER A 47 39.16 8.01 -9.40
N PHE A 48 38.86 8.82 -10.42
CA PHE A 48 37.52 8.97 -10.97
C PHE A 48 37.55 9.03 -12.49
N THR A 49 36.48 8.53 -13.12
CA THR A 49 36.30 8.66 -14.57
C THR A 49 35.86 10.08 -14.90
N VAL A 50 36.76 10.89 -15.46
CA VAL A 50 36.47 12.25 -15.93
C VAL A 50 35.72 12.19 -17.26
N GLN A 51 34.57 12.86 -17.34
CA GLN A 51 33.80 13.00 -18.59
C GLN A 51 34.17 14.27 -19.36
N SER A 52 34.45 15.36 -18.66
CA SER A 52 34.86 16.63 -19.26
C SER A 52 35.67 17.47 -18.27
N ALA A 53 36.51 18.35 -18.79
CA ALA A 53 37.27 19.33 -18.01
C ALA A 53 37.30 20.66 -18.75
N THR A 54 37.01 21.75 -18.05
CA THR A 54 37.06 23.13 -18.57
C THR A 54 37.89 23.99 -17.64
N VAL A 55 38.63 24.96 -18.17
CA VAL A 55 39.42 25.90 -17.36
C VAL A 55 38.60 27.18 -17.16
N GLN A 56 38.39 27.58 -15.90
CA GLN A 56 37.78 28.86 -15.54
C GLN A 56 38.69 29.59 -14.54
N GLN A 57 39.10 30.83 -14.85
CA GLN A 57 39.88 31.70 -13.95
C GLN A 57 41.08 31.00 -13.26
N ASN A 58 41.91 30.28 -14.04
CA ASN A 58 43.07 29.48 -13.58
C ASN A 58 42.75 28.24 -12.73
N GLN A 59 41.52 27.76 -12.75
CA GLN A 59 41.05 26.57 -12.05
C GLN A 59 40.41 25.60 -13.03
N SER A 60 40.57 24.30 -12.79
CA SER A 60 39.89 23.27 -13.58
C SER A 60 38.52 22.98 -12.97
N VAL A 61 37.46 23.10 -13.77
CA VAL A 61 36.12 22.59 -13.46
C VAL A 61 35.94 21.29 -14.23
N VAL A 62 35.75 20.19 -13.51
CA VAL A 62 35.80 18.83 -14.04
C VAL A 62 34.48 18.14 -13.76
N THR A 63 33.89 17.47 -14.75
CA THR A 63 32.74 16.59 -14.53
C THR A 63 33.23 15.16 -14.40
N VAL A 64 32.96 14.51 -13.26
CA VAL A 64 33.31 13.11 -12.99
C VAL A 64 32.07 12.23 -12.98
N LYS A 65 32.16 11.01 -13.51
CA LYS A 65 31.08 10.01 -13.47
C LYS A 65 30.97 9.41 -12.07
N VAL A 66 29.74 9.22 -11.59
CA VAL A 66 29.47 8.49 -10.35
C VAL A 66 29.78 7.00 -10.57
N PRO A 67 30.68 6.38 -9.78
CA PRO A 67 30.97 4.96 -9.89
C PRO A 67 29.75 4.07 -9.60
N ALA A 68 29.69 2.90 -10.24
CA ALA A 68 28.60 1.95 -10.02
C ALA A 68 28.50 1.56 -8.53
N GLY A 69 27.29 1.60 -7.97
CA GLY A 69 27.03 1.29 -6.56
C GLY A 69 27.24 2.46 -5.58
N LYS A 70 27.61 3.66 -6.05
CA LYS A 70 27.64 4.89 -5.25
C LYS A 70 26.59 5.89 -5.72
N SER A 71 26.19 6.78 -4.82
CA SER A 71 25.39 7.97 -5.11
C SER A 71 26.28 9.20 -5.38
N ALA A 72 25.75 10.19 -6.09
CA ALA A 72 26.43 11.47 -6.29
C ALA A 72 26.85 12.14 -4.98
N LYS A 73 26.02 12.01 -3.92
CA LYS A 73 26.30 12.56 -2.59
C LYS A 73 27.52 11.91 -1.94
N GLU A 74 27.65 10.60 -2.02
CA GLU A 74 28.82 9.88 -1.49
C GLU A 74 30.09 10.27 -2.25
N VAL A 75 30.00 10.42 -3.57
CA VAL A 75 31.12 10.87 -4.41
C VAL A 75 31.53 12.32 -4.06
N VAL A 76 30.57 13.22 -3.86
CA VAL A 76 30.85 14.59 -3.38
C VAL A 76 31.61 14.57 -2.05
N GLN A 77 31.15 13.80 -1.06
CA GLN A 77 31.81 13.68 0.24
C GLN A 77 33.24 13.11 0.16
N GLU A 78 33.51 12.23 -0.82
CA GLU A 78 34.86 11.74 -1.08
C GLU A 78 35.76 12.81 -1.71
N LEU A 79 35.21 13.59 -2.63
CA LEU A 79 35.92 14.64 -3.35
C LEU A 79 36.25 15.83 -2.43
N GLU A 80 35.33 16.24 -1.55
CA GLU A 80 35.52 17.33 -0.59
C GLU A 80 36.66 17.05 0.41
N LYS A 81 36.99 15.78 0.65
CA LYS A 81 38.12 15.39 1.52
C LYS A 81 39.48 15.54 0.85
N ARG A 82 39.53 15.75 -0.47
CA ARG A 82 40.79 15.82 -1.21
C ARG A 82 41.40 17.21 -1.11
N SER A 83 42.72 17.25 -0.90
CA SER A 83 43.46 18.53 -0.79
C SER A 83 43.45 19.38 -2.07
N ASP A 84 43.31 18.76 -3.25
CA ASP A 84 43.32 19.38 -4.58
C ASP A 84 41.94 19.87 -5.06
N VAL A 85 40.86 19.53 -4.35
CA VAL A 85 39.48 19.95 -4.63
C VAL A 85 39.15 21.20 -3.81
N GLU A 86 38.56 22.20 -4.46
CA GLU A 86 38.00 23.40 -3.83
C GLU A 86 36.53 23.19 -3.46
N LEU A 87 35.75 22.63 -4.39
CA LEU A 87 34.32 22.41 -4.26
C LEU A 87 33.91 21.21 -5.12
N ALA A 88 32.95 20.41 -4.66
CA ALA A 88 32.30 19.39 -5.46
C ALA A 88 30.79 19.43 -5.24
N GLU A 89 30.02 19.34 -6.31
CA GLU A 89 28.55 19.40 -6.27
C GLU A 89 27.96 18.40 -7.27
N PRO A 90 26.80 17.79 -7.00
CA PRO A 90 26.14 16.96 -8.00
C PRO A 90 25.86 17.75 -9.29
N ASN A 91 26.00 17.10 -10.45
CA ASN A 91 25.78 17.77 -11.73
C ASN A 91 24.27 17.83 -12.05
N TYR A 92 23.62 18.92 -11.63
CA TYR A 92 22.19 19.12 -11.85
C TYR A 92 21.89 19.53 -13.30
N ARG A 93 20.83 18.98 -13.88
CA ARG A 93 20.30 19.46 -15.17
C ARG A 93 19.47 20.71 -14.93
N TYR A 94 19.78 21.78 -15.65
CA TYR A 94 18.95 22.98 -15.71
C TYR A 94 18.07 22.92 -16.97
N LYS A 95 16.75 23.12 -16.82
CA LYS A 95 15.81 23.30 -17.95
C LYS A 95 15.62 24.79 -18.24
N ARG A 96 15.29 25.11 -19.50
CA ARG A 96 14.82 26.45 -19.89
C ARG A 96 13.41 26.63 -19.32
N LEU A 97 13.21 27.60 -18.43
CA LEU A 97 11.89 27.98 -17.93
C LEU A 97 11.01 28.45 -19.09
N VAL A 98 9.73 28.06 -19.10
CA VAL A 98 8.75 28.61 -20.04
C VAL A 98 8.68 30.13 -19.85
N THR A 99 9.09 30.89 -20.87
CA THR A 99 8.78 32.32 -20.98
C THR A 99 7.66 32.43 -22.01
N PRO A 100 6.45 32.84 -21.59
CA PRO A 100 5.33 32.99 -22.50
C PRO A 100 5.65 33.94 -23.65
N THR A 101 5.05 33.69 -24.81
CA THR A 101 5.31 34.50 -26.02
C THR A 101 4.54 35.83 -26.05
N ASP A 102 3.69 36.07 -25.05
CA ASP A 102 2.70 37.14 -25.00
C ASP A 102 3.33 38.50 -24.70
N GLN A 103 2.95 39.53 -25.48
CA GLN A 103 3.60 40.85 -25.53
C GLN A 103 3.70 41.56 -24.17
N TYR A 104 2.68 41.41 -23.35
CA TYR A 104 2.48 42.09 -22.08
C TYR A 104 2.83 41.23 -20.86
N PHE A 105 3.23 39.97 -21.04
CA PHE A 105 3.53 39.08 -19.91
C PHE A 105 4.57 39.68 -18.94
N SER A 106 5.63 40.31 -19.47
CA SER A 106 6.65 41.00 -18.66
C SER A 106 6.12 42.21 -17.86
N THR A 107 4.97 42.75 -18.24
CA THR A 107 4.30 43.90 -17.61
C THR A 107 3.34 43.46 -16.49
N GLN A 108 2.95 42.17 -16.51
CA GLN A 108 2.08 41.49 -15.55
C GLN A 108 2.92 40.94 -14.38
N TYR A 109 3.36 41.84 -13.50
CA TYR A 109 4.27 41.51 -12.38
C TYR A 109 3.78 40.39 -11.45
N HIS A 110 2.46 40.18 -11.36
CA HIS A 110 1.85 39.18 -10.49
C HIS A 110 2.36 37.77 -10.82
N HIS A 111 2.58 37.45 -12.09
CA HIS A 111 3.11 36.14 -12.51
C HIS A 111 4.49 35.84 -11.93
N ALA A 112 5.36 36.85 -11.86
CA ALA A 112 6.70 36.70 -11.32
C ALA A 112 6.66 36.51 -9.79
N LEU A 113 5.78 37.25 -9.08
CA LEU A 113 5.67 37.13 -7.63
C LEU A 113 5.16 35.76 -7.20
N ILE A 114 4.15 35.22 -7.89
CA ILE A 114 3.53 33.93 -7.53
C ILE A 114 4.18 32.73 -8.24
N GLY A 115 5.22 32.92 -9.05
CA GLY A 115 5.93 31.83 -9.70
C GLY A 115 5.14 31.10 -10.80
N THR A 116 4.25 31.81 -11.51
CA THR A 116 3.38 31.20 -12.53
C THR A 116 4.15 30.50 -13.64
N ALA A 117 5.30 31.04 -14.08
CA ALA A 117 6.10 30.42 -15.13
C ALA A 117 6.61 29.03 -14.73
N GLN A 118 7.05 28.86 -13.47
CA GLN A 118 7.47 27.55 -12.96
C GLN A 118 6.27 26.62 -12.75
N ALA A 119 5.11 27.16 -12.32
CA ALA A 119 3.88 26.38 -12.22
C ALA A 119 3.44 25.83 -13.59
N TRP A 120 3.60 26.60 -14.66
CA TRP A 120 3.27 26.20 -16.03
C TRP A 120 4.17 25.13 -16.63
N ASP A 121 5.36 24.90 -16.07
CA ASP A 121 6.17 23.71 -16.39
C ASP A 121 5.50 22.41 -15.90
N ILE A 122 4.56 22.50 -14.96
CA ILE A 122 3.78 21.39 -14.41
C ILE A 122 2.40 21.31 -15.08
N THR A 123 1.60 22.38 -14.98
CA THR A 123 0.30 22.49 -15.64
C THR A 123 -0.06 23.95 -15.89
N MET A 124 -0.77 24.21 -16.99
CA MET A 124 -1.34 25.53 -17.31
C MET A 124 -2.84 25.61 -17.03
N GLY A 125 -3.38 24.61 -16.31
CA GLY A 125 -4.82 24.39 -16.15
C GLY A 125 -5.35 23.31 -17.09
N SER A 126 -6.64 23.01 -16.98
CA SER A 126 -7.33 22.01 -17.79
C SER A 126 -8.69 22.55 -18.24
N PRO A 127 -9.12 22.33 -19.49
CA PRO A 127 -10.45 22.75 -19.95
C PRO A 127 -11.59 22.02 -19.22
N ASP A 128 -11.28 20.95 -18.47
CA ASP A 128 -12.24 20.22 -17.63
C ASP A 128 -12.42 20.88 -16.26
N VAL A 129 -11.55 21.80 -15.86
CA VAL A 129 -11.69 22.61 -14.64
C VAL A 129 -12.38 23.92 -15.00
N HIS A 130 -13.40 24.32 -14.24
CA HIS A 130 -14.20 25.50 -14.53
C HIS A 130 -14.22 26.50 -13.36
N VAL A 131 -13.92 27.77 -13.67
CA VAL A 131 -14.03 28.89 -12.71
C VAL A 131 -15.27 29.72 -13.07
N ALA A 132 -16.26 29.76 -12.20
CA ALA A 132 -17.38 30.69 -12.28
C ALA A 132 -16.98 32.05 -11.72
N ILE A 133 -17.03 33.07 -12.56
CA ILE A 133 -16.68 34.44 -12.23
C ILE A 133 -18.00 35.21 -12.12
N LEU A 134 -18.36 35.57 -10.89
CA LEU A 134 -19.55 36.37 -10.57
C LEU A 134 -19.10 37.81 -10.41
N ASP A 135 -19.42 38.64 -11.40
CA ASP A 135 -18.91 39.99 -11.53
C ASP A 135 -19.91 40.86 -12.32
N ASP A 136 -19.49 42.08 -12.70
CA ASP A 136 -20.17 42.87 -13.72
C ASP A 136 -19.88 42.35 -15.14
N GLY A 137 -20.50 42.97 -16.14
CA GLY A 137 -20.48 42.51 -17.52
C GLY A 137 -19.11 42.18 -18.13
N PHE A 138 -19.12 41.32 -19.15
CA PHE A 138 -17.89 40.79 -19.75
C PHE A 138 -17.80 41.03 -21.27
N ASP A 139 -16.64 41.46 -21.77
CA ASP A 139 -16.34 41.45 -23.20
C ASP A 139 -16.01 40.04 -23.70
N THR A 140 -17.06 39.27 -23.98
CA THR A 140 -16.98 37.91 -24.53
C THR A 140 -16.33 37.81 -25.91
N LYS A 141 -16.08 38.94 -26.58
CA LYS A 141 -15.40 39.01 -27.89
C LYS A 141 -13.92 39.34 -27.76
N HIS A 142 -13.43 39.60 -26.54
CA HIS A 142 -12.04 39.91 -26.31
C HIS A 142 -11.12 38.76 -26.80
N PRO A 143 -10.07 39.03 -27.61
CA PRO A 143 -9.22 38.00 -28.21
C PRO A 143 -8.55 37.04 -27.22
N GLU A 144 -8.29 37.51 -26.01
CA GLU A 144 -7.70 36.67 -24.94
C GLU A 144 -8.70 35.74 -24.24
N LEU A 145 -10.01 36.02 -24.34
CA LEU A 145 -11.07 35.32 -23.63
C LEU A 145 -11.91 34.41 -24.55
N VAL A 146 -11.91 34.67 -25.85
CA VAL A 146 -12.71 33.92 -26.81
C VAL A 146 -12.38 32.42 -26.77
N GLY A 147 -13.42 31.58 -26.70
CA GLY A 147 -13.26 30.12 -26.63
C GLY A 147 -12.77 29.59 -25.29
N ARG A 148 -12.67 30.43 -24.25
CA ARG A 148 -12.27 30.05 -22.88
C ARG A 148 -13.41 29.98 -21.88
N PHE A 149 -14.62 30.34 -22.28
CA PHE A 149 -15.79 30.28 -21.42
C PHE A 149 -16.88 29.40 -22.02
N LYS A 150 -17.64 28.75 -21.14
CA LYS A 150 -18.93 28.13 -21.46
C LYS A 150 -20.02 29.09 -20.98
N LEU A 151 -21.03 29.29 -21.83
CA LEU A 151 -22.27 30.02 -21.56
C LEU A 151 -22.10 31.29 -20.70
N ALA A 152 -21.74 32.41 -21.33
CA ALA A 152 -21.90 33.70 -20.66
C ALA A 152 -23.38 33.89 -20.32
N THR A 153 -23.68 34.02 -19.03
CA THR A 153 -25.05 34.11 -18.52
C THR A 153 -25.23 35.41 -17.76
N ASN A 154 -26.47 35.83 -17.68
CA ASN A 154 -26.88 37.02 -16.98
C ASN A 154 -27.95 36.63 -15.97
N THR A 155 -27.65 36.79 -14.68
CA THR A 155 -28.63 36.61 -13.62
C THR A 155 -29.28 37.94 -13.24
N ALA A 156 -28.62 39.06 -13.55
CA ALA A 156 -29.19 40.39 -13.52
C ALA A 156 -30.13 40.66 -14.72
N PRO A 157 -30.81 41.83 -14.82
CA PRO A 157 -31.79 42.09 -15.90
C PRO A 157 -31.19 42.17 -17.31
N HIS A 158 -29.92 42.59 -17.46
CA HIS A 158 -29.26 42.77 -18.76
C HIS A 158 -27.77 42.39 -18.71
N PHE A 159 -27.30 41.56 -19.64
CA PHE A 159 -25.87 41.25 -19.77
C PHE A 159 -25.13 42.47 -20.31
N THR A 160 -24.17 42.97 -19.56
CA THR A 160 -23.41 44.18 -19.90
C THR A 160 -22.00 43.85 -20.41
N ILE A 161 -21.30 44.84 -20.97
CA ILE A 161 -19.88 44.73 -21.34
C ILE A 161 -19.14 45.77 -20.53
N GLU A 162 -18.53 45.36 -19.43
CA GLU A 162 -17.94 46.26 -18.44
C GLU A 162 -16.44 46.02 -18.26
N GLU A 163 -15.77 47.03 -17.69
CA GLU A 163 -14.33 47.03 -17.52
C GLU A 163 -13.86 46.03 -16.46
N HIS A 164 -14.56 45.95 -15.32
CA HIS A 164 -14.11 45.23 -14.14
C HIS A 164 -14.15 43.71 -14.32
N GLY A 165 -15.29 43.15 -14.72
CA GLY A 165 -15.50 41.72 -14.96
C GLY A 165 -14.65 41.21 -16.12
N THR A 166 -14.50 42.00 -17.19
CA THR A 166 -13.54 41.69 -18.26
C THR A 166 -12.10 41.62 -17.74
N HIS A 167 -11.72 42.50 -16.81
CA HIS A 167 -10.37 42.52 -16.20
C HIS A 167 -10.13 41.32 -15.30
N VAL A 168 -11.09 40.99 -14.45
CA VAL A 168 -11.09 39.83 -13.56
C VAL A 168 -11.01 38.53 -14.37
N ALA A 169 -11.80 38.38 -15.44
CA ALA A 169 -11.73 37.23 -16.34
C ALA A 169 -10.37 37.05 -17.01
N GLY A 170 -9.72 38.16 -17.39
CA GLY A 170 -8.36 38.11 -17.92
C GLY A 170 -7.34 37.60 -16.91
N ILE A 171 -7.45 37.99 -15.64
CA ILE A 171 -6.53 37.55 -14.59
C ILE A 171 -6.67 36.04 -14.35
N VAL A 172 -7.89 35.51 -14.37
CA VAL A 172 -8.11 34.06 -14.24
C VAL A 172 -7.54 33.32 -15.45
N GLY A 173 -7.96 33.69 -16.67
CA GLY A 173 -7.90 32.78 -17.81
C GLY A 173 -7.56 33.39 -19.17
N ALA A 174 -6.98 34.60 -19.27
CA ALA A 174 -6.47 35.09 -20.56
C ALA A 174 -5.50 34.09 -21.21
N THR A 175 -5.64 33.90 -22.54
CA THR A 175 -4.99 32.83 -23.28
C THR A 175 -3.48 33.05 -23.41
N ALA A 176 -2.69 32.29 -22.65
CA ALA A 176 -1.24 32.28 -22.82
C ALA A 176 -0.76 31.61 -24.13
N ASN A 177 0.40 32.05 -24.61
CA ASN A 177 1.13 31.51 -25.76
C ASN A 177 0.39 31.60 -27.11
N ASN A 178 -0.51 32.57 -27.27
CA ASN A 178 -1.12 32.89 -28.56
C ASN A 178 -0.35 33.99 -29.33
N GLY A 179 0.67 34.58 -28.69
CA GLY A 179 1.47 35.67 -29.27
C GLY A 179 0.75 37.01 -29.26
N LEU A 180 -0.37 37.10 -28.54
CA LEU A 180 -1.17 38.29 -28.33
C LEU A 180 -0.99 38.77 -26.89
N MET A 181 -1.23 40.06 -26.70
CA MET A 181 -1.36 40.78 -25.43
C MET A 181 -0.80 40.07 -24.18
N GLY A 182 -1.62 39.52 -23.28
CA GLY A 182 -1.20 39.03 -21.96
C GLY A 182 -1.73 37.64 -21.63
N ALA A 183 -1.44 37.15 -20.43
CA ALA A 183 -1.90 35.84 -19.97
C ALA A 183 -2.64 35.93 -18.63
N GLY A 184 -3.55 34.98 -18.38
CA GLY A 184 -4.16 34.75 -17.07
C GLY A 184 -3.37 33.71 -16.29
N VAL A 185 -3.68 33.51 -15.01
CA VAL A 185 -2.96 32.58 -14.12
C VAL A 185 -3.18 31.11 -14.51
N ALA A 186 -4.39 30.74 -14.91
CA ALA A 186 -4.77 29.40 -15.35
C ALA A 186 -5.26 29.41 -16.80
N PRO A 187 -4.37 29.69 -17.77
CA PRO A 187 -4.75 30.03 -19.14
C PRO A 187 -5.35 28.86 -19.94
N LYS A 188 -5.43 27.64 -19.40
CA LYS A 188 -6.11 26.51 -20.05
C LYS A 188 -7.43 26.10 -19.40
N THR A 189 -7.81 26.73 -18.30
CA THR A 189 -9.03 26.46 -17.55
C THR A 189 -10.27 27.03 -18.27
N GLY A 190 -11.42 26.37 -18.13
CA GLY A 190 -12.70 26.87 -18.60
C GLY A 190 -13.27 27.92 -17.63
N MET A 191 -14.07 28.86 -18.12
CA MET A 191 -14.73 29.87 -17.29
C MET A 191 -16.25 29.85 -17.48
N TYR A 192 -16.99 30.16 -16.43
CA TYR A 192 -18.38 30.61 -16.54
C TYR A 192 -18.41 32.10 -16.21
N LEU A 193 -18.90 32.92 -17.13
CA LEU A 193 -18.97 34.37 -16.95
C LEU A 193 -20.41 34.72 -16.56
N VAL A 194 -20.59 35.14 -15.30
CA VAL A 194 -21.91 35.30 -14.68
C VAL A 194 -22.08 36.76 -14.28
N ASP A 195 -22.87 37.51 -15.06
CA ASP A 195 -23.18 38.91 -14.75
C ASP A 195 -24.26 38.98 -13.66
N VAL A 196 -23.86 39.45 -12.49
CA VAL A 196 -24.71 39.60 -11.29
C VAL A 196 -24.99 41.06 -10.93
N PHE A 197 -24.47 42.01 -11.70
CA PHE A 197 -24.59 43.44 -11.44
C PHE A 197 -25.65 44.10 -12.32
N ASN A 198 -26.25 45.16 -11.80
CA ASN A 198 -27.14 46.05 -12.53
C ASN A 198 -26.63 47.48 -12.40
N GLY A 199 -25.73 47.89 -13.31
CA GLY A 199 -24.93 49.09 -13.14
C GLY A 199 -23.85 48.85 -12.08
N ASP A 200 -23.69 49.78 -11.14
CA ASP A 200 -22.63 49.71 -10.12
C ASP A 200 -22.99 48.82 -8.92
N ASP A 201 -24.23 48.32 -8.85
CA ASP A 201 -24.76 47.57 -7.70
C ASP A 201 -25.21 46.16 -8.10
N ALA A 202 -24.97 45.18 -7.23
CA ALA A 202 -25.51 43.82 -7.35
C ALA A 202 -26.60 43.58 -6.30
N TYR A 203 -27.74 43.05 -6.72
CA TYR A 203 -28.76 42.62 -5.76
C TYR A 203 -28.37 41.27 -5.14
N LEU A 204 -28.69 41.11 -3.86
CA LEU A 204 -28.52 39.83 -3.15
C LEU A 204 -29.12 38.65 -3.94
N SER A 205 -30.29 38.82 -4.55
CA SER A 205 -30.96 37.79 -5.36
C SER A 205 -30.13 37.34 -6.56
N ASP A 206 -29.41 38.27 -7.18
CA ASP A 206 -28.69 38.03 -8.44
C ASP A 206 -27.34 37.36 -8.15
N ILE A 207 -26.73 37.70 -7.01
CA ILE A 207 -25.54 37.02 -6.45
C ILE A 207 -25.91 35.56 -6.09
N VAL A 208 -27.00 35.35 -5.35
CA VAL A 208 -27.47 33.99 -4.98
C VAL A 208 -27.78 33.17 -6.24
N ALA A 209 -28.50 33.75 -7.21
CA ALA A 209 -28.76 33.09 -8.49
C ALA A 209 -27.47 32.77 -9.27
N GLY A 210 -26.43 33.60 -9.12
CA GLY A 210 -25.10 33.35 -9.70
C GLY A 210 -24.38 32.16 -9.04
N VAL A 211 -24.48 32.03 -7.72
CA VAL A 211 -23.95 30.89 -6.97
C VAL A 211 -24.67 29.62 -7.37
N ASP A 212 -26.01 29.65 -7.40
CA ASP A 212 -26.84 28.54 -7.86
C ASP A 212 -26.50 28.13 -9.30
N TYR A 213 -26.22 29.11 -10.17
CA TYR A 213 -25.80 28.86 -11.54
C TYR A 213 -24.44 28.14 -11.60
N ALA A 214 -23.46 28.57 -10.81
CA ALA A 214 -22.15 27.93 -10.75
C ALA A 214 -22.28 26.46 -10.32
N VAL A 215 -23.08 26.21 -9.29
CA VAL A 215 -23.42 24.87 -8.80
C VAL A 215 -24.12 24.04 -9.88
N ALA A 216 -25.14 24.59 -10.54
CA ALA A 216 -25.93 23.88 -11.55
C ALA A 216 -25.15 23.53 -12.83
N ASN A 217 -23.99 24.16 -13.06
CA ASN A 217 -23.14 23.93 -14.21
C ASN A 217 -21.82 23.21 -13.84
N ASP A 218 -21.77 22.57 -12.66
CA ASP A 218 -20.62 21.81 -12.19
C ASP A 218 -19.31 22.64 -12.26
N ALA A 219 -19.37 23.91 -11.84
CA ALA A 219 -18.15 24.68 -11.63
C ALA A 219 -17.28 24.02 -10.55
N ASP A 220 -15.97 24.20 -10.62
CA ASP A 220 -15.05 23.73 -9.57
C ASP A 220 -14.73 24.86 -8.57
N ILE A 221 -14.70 26.10 -9.05
CA ILE A 221 -14.34 27.29 -8.28
C ILE A 221 -15.34 28.43 -8.55
N ILE A 222 -15.72 29.18 -7.51
CA ILE A 222 -16.44 30.46 -7.60
C ILE A 222 -15.48 31.58 -7.23
N SER A 223 -15.37 32.61 -8.07
CA SER A 223 -14.59 33.83 -7.83
C SER A 223 -15.54 35.02 -7.74
N MET A 224 -15.59 35.66 -6.58
CA MET A 224 -16.44 36.83 -6.30
C MET A 224 -15.58 38.05 -5.97
N SER A 225 -15.39 38.91 -6.96
CA SER A 225 -14.66 40.17 -6.80
C SER A 225 -15.58 41.32 -6.36
N LEU A 226 -16.47 41.01 -5.42
CA LEU A 226 -17.53 41.87 -4.90
C LEU A 226 -17.61 41.71 -3.37
N GLY A 227 -18.24 42.67 -2.69
CA GLY A 227 -18.50 42.53 -1.27
C GLY A 227 -19.23 43.72 -0.66
N GLY A 228 -19.74 43.54 0.55
CA GLY A 228 -20.46 44.56 1.31
C GLY A 228 -20.43 44.31 2.83
N PRO A 229 -20.89 45.27 3.64
CA PRO A 229 -20.76 45.19 5.11
C PRO A 229 -21.85 44.33 5.78
N PHE A 230 -22.83 43.83 5.02
CA PHE A 230 -24.02 43.19 5.58
C PHE A 230 -23.97 41.67 5.46
N TYR A 231 -24.07 40.99 6.59
CA TYR A 231 -24.30 39.55 6.65
C TYR A 231 -25.69 39.21 6.09
N SER A 232 -25.80 38.14 5.33
CA SER A 232 -27.06 37.61 4.78
C SER A 232 -27.09 36.10 4.93
N GLU A 233 -28.01 35.61 5.76
CA GLU A 233 -28.23 34.17 5.98
C GLU A 233 -28.57 33.44 4.67
N ILE A 234 -29.31 34.09 3.75
CA ILE A 234 -29.68 33.49 2.46
C ILE A 234 -28.45 33.28 1.56
N LEU A 235 -27.51 34.23 1.57
CA LEU A 235 -26.27 34.09 0.78
C LEU A 235 -25.32 33.09 1.44
N ASP A 236 -25.24 33.11 2.77
CA ASP A 236 -24.45 32.14 3.53
C ASP A 236 -24.94 30.72 3.22
N ASP A 237 -26.24 30.43 3.34
CA ASP A 237 -26.84 29.12 3.00
C ASP A 237 -26.48 28.67 1.56
N ALA A 238 -26.54 29.58 0.58
CA ALA A 238 -26.18 29.27 -0.81
C ALA A 238 -24.69 28.96 -0.98
N ILE A 239 -23.82 29.69 -0.27
CA ILE A 239 -22.37 29.42 -0.25
C ILE A 239 -22.05 28.09 0.44
N GLN A 240 -22.71 27.79 1.56
CA GLN A 240 -22.54 26.51 2.24
C GLN A 240 -22.98 25.35 1.34
N ASP A 241 -24.12 25.46 0.64
CA ASP A 241 -24.57 24.44 -0.31
C ASP A 241 -23.61 24.28 -1.50
N ALA A 242 -23.01 25.37 -2.00
CA ALA A 242 -21.98 25.29 -3.03
C ALA A 242 -20.71 24.58 -2.52
N HIS A 243 -20.26 24.91 -1.31
CA HIS A 243 -19.12 24.25 -0.68
C HIS A 243 -19.38 22.76 -0.41
N ASP A 244 -20.57 22.39 0.11
CA ASP A 244 -20.94 21.00 0.35
C ASP A 244 -21.01 20.16 -0.93
N LYS A 245 -21.25 20.81 -2.09
CA LYS A 245 -21.17 20.20 -3.42
C LYS A 245 -19.76 20.14 -3.99
N GLY A 246 -18.75 20.62 -3.25
CA GLY A 246 -17.34 20.48 -3.57
C GLY A 246 -16.74 21.65 -4.33
N LEU A 247 -17.38 22.82 -4.36
CA LEU A 247 -16.84 24.03 -4.97
C LEU A 247 -15.90 24.74 -4.01
N VAL A 248 -14.80 25.29 -4.53
CA VAL A 248 -13.95 26.24 -3.81
C VAL A 248 -14.53 27.64 -4.00
N ILE A 249 -14.76 28.39 -2.93
CA ILE A 249 -15.28 29.75 -3.02
C ILE A 249 -14.20 30.75 -2.62
N VAL A 250 -13.97 31.77 -3.45
CA VAL A 250 -12.96 32.80 -3.24
C VAL A 250 -13.61 34.18 -3.35
N ALA A 251 -13.39 35.06 -2.37
CA ALA A 251 -13.98 36.40 -2.38
C ALA A 251 -13.02 37.50 -1.92
N ALA A 252 -13.24 38.71 -2.42
CA ALA A 252 -12.43 39.89 -2.10
C ALA A 252 -12.69 40.39 -0.67
N SER A 253 -11.63 40.70 0.10
CA SER A 253 -11.78 41.16 1.49
C SER A 253 -12.33 42.60 1.65
N GLY A 254 -12.32 43.39 0.58
CA GLY A 254 -12.74 44.81 0.55
C GLY A 254 -11.56 45.80 0.50
N ASN A 255 -11.86 47.09 0.26
CA ASN A 255 -10.87 48.12 -0.11
C ASN A 255 -10.92 49.38 0.77
N GLU A 256 -11.48 49.29 1.98
CA GLU A 256 -11.80 50.42 2.84
C GLU A 256 -10.70 50.71 3.89
N SER A 257 -9.57 50.00 3.82
CA SER A 257 -8.50 50.06 4.84
C SER A 257 -9.05 49.86 6.25
N THR A 258 -9.79 48.77 6.46
CA THR A 258 -10.43 48.49 7.75
C THR A 258 -10.28 47.03 8.18
N SER A 259 -10.54 46.78 9.46
CA SER A 259 -10.68 45.43 10.02
C SER A 259 -12.12 44.94 10.07
N LEU A 260 -13.06 45.69 9.49
CA LEU A 260 -14.46 45.28 9.42
C LEU A 260 -14.61 44.20 8.36
N THR A 261 -15.25 43.11 8.75
CA THR A 261 -15.56 41.98 7.87
C THR A 261 -16.46 42.41 6.71
N SER A 262 -16.08 42.02 5.49
CA SER A 262 -16.88 42.16 4.29
C SER A 262 -17.46 40.80 3.89
N TYR A 263 -18.69 40.77 3.41
CA TYR A 263 -19.36 39.56 2.92
C TYR A 263 -19.51 39.61 1.41
N PRO A 264 -19.29 38.49 0.69
CA PRO A 264 -19.22 37.12 1.20
C PRO A 264 -17.87 36.64 1.76
N ALA A 265 -16.80 37.44 1.67
CA ALA A 265 -15.47 37.00 2.11
C ALA A 265 -15.37 36.58 3.59
N GLY A 266 -16.26 37.09 4.45
CA GLY A 266 -16.29 36.76 5.86
C GLY A 266 -17.14 35.55 6.25
N PHE A 267 -17.78 34.85 5.29
CA PHE A 267 -18.51 33.62 5.59
C PHE A 267 -17.54 32.46 5.85
N ASP A 268 -17.98 31.48 6.64
CA ASP A 268 -17.29 30.20 6.72
C ASP A 268 -17.25 29.55 5.32
N ASN A 269 -16.23 28.74 5.03
CA ASN A 269 -16.05 28.06 3.74
C ASN A 269 -15.89 29.01 2.53
N VAL A 270 -15.44 30.25 2.77
CA VAL A 270 -15.00 31.19 1.72
C VAL A 270 -13.56 31.60 1.97
N LEU A 271 -12.69 31.44 0.96
CA LEU A 271 -11.34 31.98 0.99
C LEU A 271 -11.37 33.50 0.80
N SER A 272 -11.14 34.23 1.88
CA SER A 272 -11.03 35.68 1.92
C SER A 272 -9.67 36.16 1.43
N VAL A 273 -9.68 36.96 0.36
CA VAL A 273 -8.46 37.38 -0.34
C VAL A 273 -8.19 38.87 -0.19
N GLY A 274 -7.06 39.19 0.46
CA GLY A 274 -6.51 40.53 0.52
C GLY A 274 -5.52 40.84 -0.61
N SER A 275 -5.10 42.10 -0.71
CA SER A 275 -4.29 42.60 -1.82
C SER A 275 -2.83 42.86 -1.43
N THR A 276 -1.91 42.58 -2.35
CA THR A 276 -0.50 42.99 -2.30
C THR A 276 -0.12 43.81 -3.53
N ASN A 277 1.02 44.51 -3.45
CA ASN A 277 1.58 45.32 -4.52
C ASN A 277 2.85 44.72 -5.13
N ARG A 278 3.43 45.43 -6.10
CA ARG A 278 4.64 45.00 -6.83
C ARG A 278 5.87 44.80 -5.93
N SER A 279 5.91 45.44 -4.77
CA SER A 279 6.99 45.28 -3.79
C SER A 279 6.76 44.10 -2.84
N ASP A 280 5.73 43.28 -3.08
CA ASP A 280 5.33 42.15 -2.25
C ASP A 280 4.86 42.57 -0.84
N ALA A 281 4.37 43.81 -0.72
CA ALA A 281 3.79 44.33 0.51
C ALA A 281 2.26 44.34 0.41
N VAL A 282 1.58 44.09 1.54
CA VAL A 282 0.11 44.22 1.63
C VAL A 282 -0.30 45.64 1.25
N SER A 283 -1.25 45.76 0.32
CA SER A 283 -1.72 47.04 -0.21
C SER A 283 -2.43 47.83 0.88
N THR A 284 -2.19 49.14 0.93
CA THR A 284 -2.68 49.98 2.05
C THR A 284 -4.20 50.06 2.13
N TYR A 285 -4.90 49.85 1.00
CA TYR A 285 -6.35 49.85 0.93
C TYR A 285 -7.00 48.51 1.34
N SER A 286 -6.24 47.41 1.33
CA SER A 286 -6.80 46.07 1.57
C SER A 286 -7.40 46.01 2.97
N ASN A 287 -8.61 45.46 3.09
CA ASN A 287 -9.13 45.10 4.41
C ASN A 287 -8.33 43.92 4.99
N TRP A 288 -8.31 43.86 6.32
CA TRP A 288 -7.55 42.91 7.12
C TRP A 288 -8.40 42.38 8.28
N GLY A 289 -7.91 41.43 9.06
CA GLY A 289 -8.63 40.95 10.25
C GLY A 289 -8.63 39.44 10.40
N GLU A 290 -9.46 38.95 11.32
CA GLU A 290 -9.54 37.53 11.69
C GLU A 290 -10.13 36.64 10.58
N THR A 291 -10.95 37.21 9.70
CA THR A 291 -11.57 36.51 8.57
C THR A 291 -10.74 36.63 7.28
N LEU A 292 -9.46 37.03 7.36
CA LEU A 292 -8.57 37.09 6.19
C LEU A 292 -7.77 35.80 6.08
N ASP A 293 -7.89 35.07 4.98
CA ASP A 293 -7.22 33.78 4.82
C ASP A 293 -5.84 33.88 4.18
N LEU A 294 -5.72 34.69 3.13
CA LEU A 294 -4.48 34.89 2.39
C LEU A 294 -4.50 36.20 1.58
N VAL A 295 -3.36 36.55 0.99
CA VAL A 295 -3.26 37.70 0.08
C VAL A 295 -2.73 37.31 -1.29
N ALA A 296 -3.01 38.14 -2.30
CA ALA A 296 -2.46 37.96 -3.64
C ALA A 296 -2.18 39.31 -4.32
N PRO A 297 -1.37 39.36 -5.39
CA PRO A 297 -1.13 40.60 -6.13
C PRO A 297 -2.42 41.21 -6.64
N GLY A 298 -2.75 42.43 -6.20
CA GLY A 298 -3.98 43.11 -6.59
C GLY A 298 -3.82 44.60 -6.83
N GLU A 299 -2.66 45.21 -6.55
CA GLU A 299 -2.40 46.62 -6.87
C GLU A 299 -1.77 46.78 -8.26
N SER A 300 -2.30 47.67 -9.10
CA SER A 300 -1.75 47.96 -10.43
C SER A 300 -1.56 46.73 -11.34
N VAL A 301 -2.48 45.76 -11.23
CA VAL A 301 -2.49 44.51 -12.02
C VAL A 301 -2.93 44.83 -13.45
N TYR A 302 -2.13 44.40 -14.43
CA TYR A 302 -2.38 44.63 -15.85
C TYR A 302 -3.16 43.45 -16.43
N SER A 303 -4.36 43.69 -16.96
CA SER A 303 -5.25 42.66 -17.52
C SER A 303 -6.15 43.25 -18.60
N THR A 304 -6.96 42.37 -19.22
CA THR A 304 -7.89 42.65 -20.32
C THR A 304 -8.96 43.66 -19.95
N THR A 305 -9.43 44.44 -20.91
CA THR A 305 -10.61 45.32 -20.78
C THR A 305 -11.38 45.34 -22.10
N PRO A 306 -12.63 45.83 -22.12
CA PRO A 306 -13.43 45.84 -23.33
C PRO A 306 -12.75 46.49 -24.54
N ASN A 307 -13.16 46.07 -25.73
CA ASN A 307 -12.68 46.57 -27.02
C ASN A 307 -11.20 46.27 -27.28
N ASN A 308 -10.77 45.04 -26.96
CA ASN A 308 -9.39 44.56 -27.12
C ASN A 308 -8.35 45.35 -26.31
N GLY A 309 -8.77 45.89 -25.16
CA GLY A 309 -7.95 46.76 -24.32
C GLY A 309 -7.20 46.00 -23.23
N PHE A 310 -6.21 46.68 -22.65
CA PHE A 310 -5.52 46.24 -21.43
C PHE A 310 -5.20 47.46 -20.57
N LEU A 311 -5.49 47.40 -19.27
CA LEU A 311 -5.13 48.46 -18.33
C LEU A 311 -4.81 47.96 -16.93
N ARG A 312 -4.29 48.87 -16.10
CA ARG A 312 -3.92 48.59 -14.71
C ARG A 312 -5.08 48.95 -13.78
N MET A 313 -5.59 47.96 -13.07
CA MET A 313 -6.57 48.16 -11.99
C MET A 313 -5.96 47.79 -10.63
N SER A 314 -6.51 48.37 -9.56
CA SER A 314 -6.07 48.09 -8.20
C SER A 314 -7.27 47.75 -7.33
N GLY A 315 -7.20 46.64 -6.59
CA GLY A 315 -8.23 46.23 -5.65
C GLY A 315 -7.99 44.81 -5.14
N THR A 316 -8.65 44.45 -4.05
CA THR A 316 -8.82 43.04 -3.65
C THR A 316 -9.54 42.25 -4.73
N SER A 317 -10.42 42.90 -5.51
CA SER A 317 -11.03 42.38 -6.74
C SER A 317 -10.05 41.86 -7.79
N MET A 318 -8.82 42.40 -7.86
CA MET A 318 -7.78 41.89 -8.77
C MET A 318 -6.94 40.78 -8.12
N ALA A 319 -6.91 40.69 -6.79
CA ALA A 319 -6.22 39.65 -6.05
C ALA A 319 -7.02 38.32 -6.03
N THR A 320 -8.34 38.40 -5.84
CA THR A 320 -9.27 37.26 -5.85
C THR A 320 -9.12 36.35 -7.08
N PRO A 321 -9.14 36.86 -8.34
CA PRO A 321 -8.97 36.02 -9.52
C PRO A 321 -7.56 35.41 -9.66
N VAL A 322 -6.55 35.99 -9.00
CA VAL A 322 -5.21 35.35 -8.93
C VAL A 322 -5.31 34.07 -8.11
N VAL A 323 -5.95 34.11 -6.94
CA VAL A 323 -6.14 32.94 -6.08
C VAL A 323 -7.04 31.90 -6.75
N ALA A 324 -8.15 32.31 -7.37
CA ALA A 324 -9.02 31.42 -8.14
C ALA A 324 -8.26 30.72 -9.29
N GLY A 325 -7.37 31.45 -9.97
CA GLY A 325 -6.48 30.86 -10.97
C GLY A 325 -5.53 29.81 -10.38
N VAL A 326 -4.90 30.07 -9.23
CA VAL A 326 -4.04 29.07 -8.57
C VAL A 326 -4.84 27.84 -8.12
N ALA A 327 -6.05 28.03 -7.57
CA ALA A 327 -6.97 26.94 -7.22
C ALA A 327 -7.26 26.04 -8.44
N ALA A 328 -7.51 26.65 -9.60
CA ALA A 328 -7.73 25.93 -10.85
C ALA A 328 -6.49 25.13 -11.31
N LEU A 329 -5.27 25.65 -11.10
CA LEU A 329 -4.04 24.91 -11.39
C LEU A 329 -3.91 23.68 -10.48
N ILE A 330 -4.22 23.81 -9.18
CA ILE A 330 -4.18 22.69 -8.22
C ILE A 330 -5.16 21.60 -8.65
N LYS A 331 -6.42 21.97 -8.94
CA LYS A 331 -7.46 21.02 -9.40
C LYS A 331 -7.06 20.34 -10.71
N ALA A 332 -6.49 21.08 -11.66
CA ALA A 332 -6.05 20.51 -12.94
C ALA A 332 -4.94 19.47 -12.77
N GLN A 333 -4.02 19.68 -11.82
CA GLN A 333 -2.97 18.72 -11.50
C GLN A 333 -3.50 17.51 -10.71
N ASN A 334 -4.43 17.74 -9.79
CA ASN A 334 -4.98 16.73 -8.90
C ASN A 334 -6.52 16.69 -9.01
N PRO A 335 -7.09 16.10 -10.09
CA PRO A 335 -8.55 16.12 -10.30
C PRO A 335 -9.37 15.47 -9.18
N HIS A 336 -8.75 14.58 -8.40
CA HIS A 336 -9.34 13.88 -7.27
C HIS A 336 -9.32 14.68 -5.95
N PHE A 337 -8.68 15.85 -5.89
CA PHE A 337 -8.73 16.72 -4.72
C PHE A 337 -10.15 17.27 -4.54
N THR A 338 -10.62 17.30 -3.29
CA THR A 338 -11.83 18.01 -2.89
C THR A 338 -11.56 19.52 -2.81
N ASN A 339 -12.60 20.33 -2.62
CA ASN A 339 -12.44 21.75 -2.31
C ASN A 339 -11.59 21.98 -1.05
N THR A 340 -11.86 21.26 0.04
CA THR A 340 -11.07 21.39 1.27
C THR A 340 -9.59 21.00 1.06
N ASP A 341 -9.30 19.99 0.23
CA ASP A 341 -7.91 19.65 -0.12
C ASP A 341 -7.23 20.81 -0.87
N ILE A 342 -7.94 21.50 -1.77
CA ILE A 342 -7.43 22.65 -2.53
C ILE A 342 -7.22 23.85 -1.63
N GLU A 343 -8.16 24.15 -0.75
CA GLU A 343 -8.06 25.22 0.25
C GLU A 343 -6.87 25.01 1.17
N ALA A 344 -6.73 23.82 1.76
CA ALA A 344 -5.59 23.47 2.59
C ALA A 344 -4.26 23.58 1.82
N GLN A 345 -4.24 23.16 0.56
CA GLN A 345 -3.06 23.26 -0.30
C GLN A 345 -2.70 24.73 -0.60
N LEU A 346 -3.68 25.61 -0.84
CA LEU A 346 -3.45 27.04 -1.03
C LEU A 346 -2.84 27.66 0.23
N LEU A 347 -3.47 27.45 1.38
CA LEU A 347 -3.08 28.10 2.65
C LEU A 347 -1.72 27.61 3.15
N SER A 348 -1.43 26.31 3.06
CA SER A 348 -0.17 25.72 3.55
C SER A 348 1.06 26.01 2.68
N THR A 349 0.86 26.52 1.46
CA THR A 349 1.95 26.78 0.49
C THR A 349 2.17 28.25 0.16
N THR A 350 1.42 29.14 0.84
CA THR A 350 1.65 30.58 0.82
C THR A 350 3.09 30.93 1.21
N LYS A 351 3.53 32.10 0.75
CA LYS A 351 4.74 32.75 1.22
C LYS A 351 4.36 33.72 2.34
N ASP A 352 4.74 33.40 3.58
CA ASP A 352 4.62 34.31 4.72
C ASP A 352 5.27 35.67 4.39
N LEU A 353 4.49 36.75 4.56
CA LEU A 353 4.97 38.14 4.40
C LEU A 353 5.20 38.83 5.75
N GLY A 354 4.72 38.22 6.83
CA GLY A 354 4.76 38.71 8.20
C GLY A 354 5.43 37.72 9.17
N PRO A 355 4.93 37.61 10.40
CA PRO A 355 5.26 36.51 11.31
C PRO A 355 5.06 35.14 10.64
N ILE A 356 5.73 34.11 11.16
CA ILE A 356 5.55 32.74 10.65
C ILE A 356 4.13 32.26 10.94
N GLY A 357 3.44 31.76 9.91
CA GLY A 357 2.05 31.33 9.99
C GLY A 357 1.06 32.49 9.90
N TRP A 358 -0.19 32.21 10.27
CA TRP A 358 -1.28 33.18 10.08
C TRP A 358 -1.07 34.49 10.87
N ASP A 359 -1.28 35.63 10.21
CA ASP A 359 -1.36 36.95 10.81
C ASP A 359 -2.52 37.77 10.25
N SER A 360 -3.05 38.71 11.04
CA SER A 360 -4.26 39.44 10.66
C SER A 360 -4.12 40.39 9.46
N LYS A 361 -2.89 40.69 8.99
CA LYS A 361 -2.64 41.60 7.85
C LYS A 361 -2.43 40.86 6.55
N SER A 362 -1.80 39.69 6.58
CA SER A 362 -1.49 38.92 5.38
C SER A 362 -2.19 37.55 5.31
N GLY A 363 -2.98 37.20 6.32
CA GLY A 363 -3.54 35.86 6.48
C GLY A 363 -2.41 34.86 6.65
N HIS A 364 -2.47 33.75 5.94
CA HIS A 364 -1.36 32.81 5.80
C HIS A 364 -0.21 33.35 4.93
N GLY A 365 -0.36 34.51 4.31
CA GLY A 365 0.64 35.12 3.44
C GLY A 365 0.22 35.15 1.98
N ARG A 366 1.17 35.43 1.08
CA ARG A 366 0.86 35.58 -0.34
C ARG A 366 0.78 34.22 -1.03
N VAL A 367 -0.26 34.01 -1.83
CA VAL A 367 -0.37 32.84 -2.73
C VAL A 367 0.91 32.65 -3.58
N ASP A 368 1.31 31.40 -3.75
CA ASP A 368 2.47 30.99 -4.56
C ASP A 368 2.05 29.81 -5.43
N ALA A 369 1.89 30.04 -6.73
CA ALA A 369 1.42 29.06 -7.68
C ALA A 369 2.40 27.89 -7.83
N TYR A 370 3.71 28.12 -7.75
CA TYR A 370 4.67 27.04 -7.89
C TYR A 370 4.72 26.16 -6.64
N ALA A 371 4.74 26.77 -5.46
CA ALA A 371 4.68 26.04 -4.20
C ALA A 371 3.39 25.23 -4.08
N ALA A 372 2.25 25.81 -4.45
CA ALA A 372 0.94 25.15 -4.45
C ALA A 372 0.89 23.87 -5.32
N LEU A 373 1.74 23.76 -6.34
CA LEU A 373 1.81 22.58 -7.21
C LEU A 373 2.90 21.58 -6.81
N THR A 374 3.82 21.95 -5.91
CA THR A 374 5.05 21.18 -5.64
C THR A 374 5.31 20.84 -4.19
N LYS A 375 4.69 21.52 -3.22
CA LYS A 375 4.88 21.24 -1.79
C LYS A 375 3.62 20.60 -1.23
N PHE A 376 3.67 19.32 -0.90
CA PHE A 376 2.56 18.61 -0.28
C PHE A 376 2.98 18.09 1.10
N ASP A 377 2.15 18.31 2.11
CA ASP A 377 2.35 17.71 3.43
C ASP A 377 1.81 16.28 3.40
N LEU A 378 2.72 15.29 3.39
CA LEU A 378 2.37 13.88 3.28
C LEU A 378 2.34 13.26 4.69
N GLU A 379 1.18 12.74 5.10
CA GLU A 379 1.08 12.00 6.36
C GLU A 379 1.70 10.61 6.28
N ALA A 380 2.09 10.05 7.43
CA ALA A 380 2.64 8.70 7.50
C ALA A 380 1.55 7.64 7.22
N PRO A 381 1.80 6.63 6.38
CA PRO A 381 0.79 5.60 6.10
C PRO A 381 0.55 4.72 7.33
N THR A 382 -0.70 4.36 7.61
CA THR A 382 -1.00 3.38 8.66
C THR A 382 -0.81 1.97 8.09
N LEU A 383 -0.14 1.08 8.83
CA LEU A 383 0.21 -0.26 8.35
C LEU A 383 -0.61 -1.34 9.04
N SER A 384 -1.07 -2.33 8.27
CA SER A 384 -1.63 -3.56 8.83
C SER A 384 -0.52 -4.49 9.33
N SER A 385 -0.89 -5.45 10.20
CA SER A 385 0.05 -6.49 10.63
C SER A 385 0.52 -7.34 9.45
N VAL A 386 1.79 -7.74 9.52
CA VAL A 386 2.45 -8.59 8.52
C VAL A 386 3.21 -9.71 9.22
N SER A 387 3.10 -10.92 8.70
CA SER A 387 3.74 -12.12 9.23
C SER A 387 4.79 -12.70 8.28
N SER A 388 5.66 -13.55 8.81
CA SER A 388 6.79 -14.14 8.07
C SER A 388 6.43 -14.96 6.82
N THR A 389 5.16 -15.38 6.68
CA THR A 389 4.69 -16.13 5.51
C THR A 389 3.94 -15.27 4.50
N GLN A 390 3.59 -14.02 4.85
CA GLN A 390 2.88 -13.11 3.96
C GLN A 390 3.85 -12.52 2.92
N GLY A 391 3.44 -12.61 1.65
CA GLY A 391 4.12 -11.99 0.50
C GLY A 391 3.58 -10.59 0.16
N GLN A 392 2.76 -10.00 1.03
CA GLN A 392 2.12 -8.72 0.80
C GLN A 392 2.13 -7.87 2.07
N LEU A 393 2.22 -6.57 1.88
CA LEU A 393 2.02 -5.55 2.89
C LEU A 393 0.80 -4.72 2.52
N THR A 394 -0.09 -4.52 3.49
CA THR A 394 -1.26 -3.65 3.35
C THR A 394 -1.17 -2.48 4.32
N GLY A 395 -1.75 -1.36 3.92
CA GLY A 395 -1.87 -0.18 4.75
C GLY A 395 -2.91 0.79 4.20
N THR A 396 -3.10 1.89 4.91
CA THR A 396 -4.02 2.95 4.53
C THR A 396 -3.32 4.30 4.57
N VAL A 397 -3.81 5.22 3.75
CA VAL A 397 -3.48 6.64 3.79
C VAL A 397 -4.77 7.40 4.08
N ALA A 398 -4.75 8.28 5.08
CA ALA A 398 -5.93 9.04 5.50
C ALA A 398 -6.16 10.27 4.61
N THR A 399 -5.09 11.00 4.27
CA THR A 399 -5.16 12.22 3.48
C THR A 399 -5.16 11.96 1.99
N THR A 400 -5.80 12.86 1.25
CA THR A 400 -5.80 12.86 -0.21
C THR A 400 -4.40 13.20 -0.71
N LEU A 401 -3.69 12.23 -1.28
CA LEU A 401 -2.34 12.48 -1.78
C LEU A 401 -2.32 12.98 -3.22
N PRO A 402 -1.33 13.80 -3.61
CA PRO A 402 -0.93 13.88 -5.01
C PRO A 402 -0.42 12.50 -5.48
N LYS A 403 -0.11 12.39 -6.77
CA LYS A 403 0.49 11.17 -7.33
C LYS A 403 1.76 10.77 -6.57
N SER A 404 1.67 9.65 -5.85
CA SER A 404 2.67 9.20 -4.90
C SER A 404 3.11 7.75 -5.11
N THR A 405 4.26 7.44 -4.52
CA THR A 405 4.87 6.11 -4.50
C THR A 405 5.02 5.64 -3.06
N VAL A 406 4.46 4.47 -2.75
CA VAL A 406 4.73 3.76 -1.49
C VAL A 406 6.07 3.05 -1.63
N VAL A 407 6.99 3.30 -0.70
CA VAL A 407 8.32 2.66 -0.68
C VAL A 407 8.51 1.88 0.61
N VAL A 408 8.84 0.60 0.49
CA VAL A 408 9.09 -0.31 1.64
C VAL A 408 10.56 -0.67 1.70
N ARG A 409 11.15 -0.55 2.89
CA ARG A 409 12.55 -0.89 3.17
C ARG A 409 12.66 -1.78 4.40
N ASN A 410 13.74 -2.55 4.46
CA ASN A 410 14.21 -3.24 5.66
C ASN A 410 15.64 -2.78 6.00
N GLY A 411 16.31 -3.46 6.95
CA GLY A 411 17.70 -3.15 7.35
C GLY A 411 18.74 -3.26 6.23
N PHE A 412 18.41 -3.84 5.08
CA PHE A 412 19.28 -4.00 3.92
C PHE A 412 18.96 -3.05 2.76
N GLY A 413 17.89 -2.25 2.86
CA GLY A 413 17.49 -1.28 1.84
C GLY A 413 16.07 -1.49 1.32
N GLN A 414 15.78 -0.95 0.13
CA GLN A 414 14.46 -1.02 -0.48
C GLN A 414 14.14 -2.44 -0.96
N ILE A 415 13.01 -2.99 -0.52
CA ILE A 415 12.54 -4.32 -0.90
C ILE A 415 11.33 -4.30 -1.82
N ALA A 416 10.55 -3.20 -1.82
CA ALA A 416 9.41 -3.04 -2.71
C ALA A 416 9.07 -1.56 -2.91
N LYS A 417 8.39 -1.25 -4.02
CA LYS A 417 7.79 0.05 -4.28
C LYS A 417 6.53 -0.09 -5.13
N LYS A 418 5.55 0.79 -4.92
CA LYS A 418 4.33 0.90 -5.74
C LYS A 418 4.05 2.35 -6.08
N SER A 419 4.17 2.71 -7.35
CA SER A 419 3.91 4.06 -7.84
C SER A 419 2.48 4.24 -8.31
N GLY A 420 2.02 5.50 -8.35
CA GLY A 420 0.72 5.86 -8.92
C GLY A 420 -0.43 5.82 -7.92
N PHE A 421 -0.13 5.86 -6.61
CA PHE A 421 -1.17 6.04 -5.60
C PHE A 421 -1.62 7.51 -5.62
N THR A 422 -2.92 7.75 -5.76
CA THR A 422 -3.55 9.07 -5.80
C THR A 422 -4.76 9.06 -4.88
N GLY A 423 -5.01 10.17 -4.18
CA GLY A 423 -6.11 10.25 -3.23
C GLY A 423 -5.80 9.55 -1.92
N ASN A 424 -6.85 9.11 -1.21
CA ASN A 424 -6.76 8.41 0.06
C ASN A 424 -7.20 6.93 -0.07
N GLY A 425 -7.04 6.17 1.02
CA GLY A 425 -7.54 4.81 1.13
C GLY A 425 -6.46 3.74 1.24
N SER A 426 -6.84 2.50 0.93
CA SER A 426 -6.00 1.31 1.16
C SER A 426 -5.03 1.06 0.02
N PHE A 427 -3.82 0.62 0.36
CA PHE A 427 -2.87 0.07 -0.60
C PHE A 427 -2.47 -1.36 -0.21
N THR A 428 -2.20 -2.15 -1.24
CA THR A 428 -1.58 -3.47 -1.14
C THR A 428 -0.34 -3.49 -2.02
N LEU A 429 0.77 -4.00 -1.48
CA LEU A 429 2.05 -4.10 -2.14
C LEU A 429 2.65 -5.49 -1.93
N GLU A 430 3.00 -6.17 -3.03
CA GLU A 430 3.80 -7.39 -2.99
C GLU A 430 5.18 -7.09 -2.41
N ILE A 431 5.59 -7.88 -1.41
CA ILE A 431 6.91 -7.82 -0.79
C ILE A 431 7.50 -9.24 -0.75
N PRO A 432 8.83 -9.40 -0.87
CA PRO A 432 9.46 -10.67 -0.55
C PRO A 432 9.13 -11.04 0.90
N LYS A 433 8.86 -12.32 1.18
CA LYS A 433 8.66 -12.81 2.55
C LYS A 433 9.84 -12.40 3.44
N GLN A 434 9.55 -11.98 4.67
CA GLN A 434 10.55 -11.45 5.60
C GLN A 434 10.62 -12.32 6.87
N PRO A 435 11.80 -12.54 7.46
CA PRO A 435 11.93 -13.23 8.74
C PRO A 435 11.15 -12.53 9.87
N ALA A 436 10.65 -13.30 10.83
CA ALA A 436 10.04 -12.74 12.05
C ALA A 436 11.05 -11.85 12.81
N GLY A 437 10.58 -10.75 13.38
CA GLY A 437 11.41 -9.73 14.02
C GLY A 437 12.04 -8.72 13.07
N THR A 438 11.91 -8.90 11.75
CA THR A 438 12.34 -7.87 10.78
C THR A 438 11.50 -6.62 10.95
N VAL A 439 12.14 -5.47 11.11
CA VAL A 439 11.47 -4.16 11.10
C VAL A 439 11.40 -3.66 9.65
N LEU A 440 10.18 -3.40 9.18
CA LEU A 440 9.93 -2.76 7.90
C LEU A 440 9.60 -1.29 8.12
N THR A 441 10.19 -0.45 7.29
CA THR A 441 9.89 0.98 7.21
C THR A 441 9.15 1.28 5.92
N VAL A 442 8.07 2.04 6.01
CA VAL A 442 7.25 2.44 4.86
C VAL A 442 7.16 3.96 4.81
N GLN A 443 7.34 4.52 3.62
CA GLN A 443 7.29 5.96 3.40
C GLN A 443 6.59 6.25 2.07
N LEU A 444 5.80 7.32 2.04
CA LEU A 444 5.21 7.86 0.82
C LEU A 444 6.18 8.88 0.23
N VAL A 445 6.36 8.83 -1.08
CA VAL A 445 7.17 9.78 -1.84
C VAL A 445 6.36 10.25 -3.04
N ASP A 446 6.07 11.55 -3.12
CA ASP A 446 5.33 12.08 -4.27
C ASP A 446 6.23 12.27 -5.51
N SER A 447 5.64 12.69 -6.63
CA SER A 447 6.37 12.95 -7.87
C SER A 447 7.34 14.15 -7.80
N TYR A 448 7.23 14.99 -6.77
CA TYR A 448 8.06 16.19 -6.58
C TYR A 448 9.17 15.99 -5.56
N GLY A 449 9.21 14.82 -4.92
CA GLY A 449 10.23 14.46 -3.95
C GLY A 449 9.88 14.88 -2.53
N ASN A 450 8.61 15.20 -2.24
CA ASN A 450 8.14 15.32 -0.86
C ASN A 450 8.03 13.92 -0.25
N HIS A 451 8.30 13.84 1.04
CA HIS A 451 8.39 12.59 1.78
C HIS A 451 7.49 12.64 3.01
N SER A 452 6.69 11.60 3.22
CA SER A 452 5.99 11.45 4.50
C SER A 452 6.97 11.13 5.63
N PRO A 453 6.55 11.28 6.91
CA PRO A 453 7.20 10.58 8.00
C PRO A 453 7.19 9.06 7.75
N VAL A 454 8.12 8.36 8.40
CA VAL A 454 8.30 6.91 8.22
C VAL A 454 7.39 6.15 9.17
N SER A 455 6.60 5.23 8.62
CA SER A 455 5.85 4.25 9.40
C SER A 455 6.65 2.97 9.58
N THR A 456 6.57 2.37 10.76
CA THR A 456 7.31 1.15 11.09
C THR A 456 6.37 0.01 11.47
N ILE A 457 6.65 -1.19 10.98
CA ILE A 457 5.95 -2.42 11.38
C ILE A 457 6.98 -3.54 11.61
N THR A 458 6.79 -4.33 12.66
CA THR A 458 7.63 -5.51 12.93
C THR A 458 6.93 -6.76 12.41
N VAL A 459 7.63 -7.52 11.58
CA VAL A 459 7.11 -8.78 11.02
C VAL A 459 6.93 -9.80 12.15
N THR A 460 5.73 -10.32 12.31
CA THR A 460 5.41 -11.33 13.32
C THR A 460 5.73 -12.74 12.81
N ALA A 461 6.05 -13.67 13.71
CA ALA A 461 6.11 -15.07 13.34
C ALA A 461 4.73 -15.54 12.85
N SER A 462 4.71 -16.31 11.77
CA SER A 462 3.47 -16.97 11.36
C SER A 462 3.09 -17.97 12.44
N ALA A 463 1.81 -18.01 12.82
CA ALA A 463 1.34 -18.98 13.80
C ALA A 463 1.39 -20.39 13.18
N GLN A 464 2.16 -21.27 13.83
CA GLN A 464 2.23 -22.73 13.66
C GLN A 464 3.23 -23.30 12.62
N MET A 465 4.46 -23.53 13.10
CA MET A 465 5.10 -24.83 12.85
C MET A 465 4.58 -25.84 13.88
N GLU A 466 4.34 -27.08 13.48
CA GLU A 466 3.91 -28.15 14.37
C GLU A 466 4.80 -29.39 14.21
N VAL A 467 4.82 -30.21 15.28
CA VAL A 467 5.38 -31.56 15.26
C VAL A 467 4.24 -32.53 15.48
N TRP A 468 4.00 -33.38 14.49
CA TRP A 468 3.00 -34.43 14.58
C TRP A 468 3.68 -35.79 14.74
N VAL A 469 3.20 -36.57 15.70
CA VAL A 469 3.65 -37.96 15.93
C VAL A 469 2.40 -38.80 16.16
N GLY A 470 1.95 -39.51 15.12
CA GLY A 470 0.75 -40.34 15.23
C GLY A 470 0.99 -41.72 15.85
N GLN A 471 2.25 -42.18 15.84
CA GLN A 471 2.66 -43.48 16.36
C GLN A 471 2.35 -43.66 17.84
N TYR A 472 1.86 -44.85 18.19
CA TYR A 472 1.88 -45.30 19.58
C TYR A 472 3.30 -45.76 19.91
N ILE A 473 4.00 -44.96 20.70
CA ILE A 473 5.33 -45.34 21.19
C ILE A 473 5.15 -46.23 22.40
N THR A 474 5.58 -47.48 22.29
CA THR A 474 5.56 -48.47 23.38
C THR A 474 6.98 -48.75 23.86
N ASN A 475 7.10 -49.48 24.96
CA ASN A 475 8.40 -49.96 25.45
C ASN A 475 9.12 -50.98 24.54
N TYR A 476 8.54 -51.29 23.37
CA TYR A 476 9.15 -52.10 22.30
C TYR A 476 9.46 -51.29 21.03
N SER A 477 9.01 -50.03 20.93
CA SER A 477 9.18 -49.22 19.72
C SER A 477 10.66 -48.96 19.44
N THR A 478 11.10 -49.31 18.23
CA THR A 478 12.48 -49.14 17.75
C THR A 478 12.67 -47.94 16.84
N ARG A 479 11.57 -47.24 16.52
CA ARG A 479 11.52 -46.07 15.62
C ARG A 479 10.47 -45.08 16.12
N LEU A 480 10.61 -43.83 15.71
CA LEU A 480 9.61 -42.79 15.85
C LEU A 480 9.46 -42.07 14.51
N ILE A 481 8.27 -42.18 13.93
CA ILE A 481 7.88 -41.56 12.66
C ILE A 481 6.89 -40.44 12.95
N GLY A 482 7.10 -39.30 12.30
CA GLY A 482 6.22 -38.15 12.41
C GLY A 482 6.37 -37.20 11.23
N PHE A 483 5.70 -36.05 11.34
CA PHE A 483 5.71 -35.00 10.32
C PHE A 483 5.95 -33.64 10.94
N SER A 484 6.65 -32.78 10.22
CA SER A 484 6.81 -31.35 10.51
C SER A 484 6.97 -30.58 9.20
N THR A 485 7.23 -29.27 9.27
CA THR A 485 7.53 -28.48 8.08
C THR A 485 8.74 -29.09 7.33
N PRO A 486 8.66 -29.26 5.99
CA PRO A 486 9.79 -29.76 5.21
C PRO A 486 11.09 -29.01 5.49
N GLY A 487 12.21 -29.74 5.57
CA GLY A 487 13.52 -29.18 5.87
C GLY A 487 13.79 -28.86 7.35
N SER A 488 12.80 -29.03 8.24
CA SER A 488 13.00 -28.85 9.69
C SER A 488 13.97 -29.89 10.27
N GLN A 489 14.89 -29.45 11.12
CA GLN A 489 15.74 -30.33 11.93
C GLN A 489 14.93 -30.90 13.09
N ILE A 490 14.95 -32.22 13.26
CA ILE A 490 14.17 -32.93 14.28
C ILE A 490 15.11 -33.55 15.31
N ALA A 491 14.79 -33.40 16.60
CA ALA A 491 15.52 -34.02 17.69
C ALA A 491 14.56 -34.59 18.75
N ILE A 492 14.84 -35.80 19.25
CA ILE A 492 14.07 -36.49 20.29
C ILE A 492 14.87 -36.47 21.59
N TYR A 493 14.25 -36.04 22.68
CA TYR A 493 14.87 -35.93 23.99
C TYR A 493 14.14 -36.76 25.05
N LYS A 494 14.92 -37.28 26.01
CA LYS A 494 14.44 -37.72 27.33
C LYS A 494 15.09 -36.83 28.39
N GLY A 495 14.31 -35.91 28.96
CA GLY A 495 14.88 -34.85 29.79
C GLY A 495 15.86 -33.98 28.98
N ALA A 496 17.10 -33.89 29.42
CA ALA A 496 18.17 -33.18 28.71
C ALA A 496 18.94 -34.05 27.69
N THR A 497 18.75 -35.37 27.71
CA THR A 497 19.51 -36.29 26.85
C THR A 497 18.85 -36.42 25.49
N GLN A 498 19.57 -36.10 24.42
CA GLN A 498 19.14 -36.37 23.05
C GLN A 498 19.28 -37.87 22.75
N LEU A 499 18.18 -38.50 22.32
CA LEU A 499 18.12 -39.92 21.98
C LEU A 499 18.30 -40.17 20.48
N ALA A 500 17.80 -39.25 19.64
CA ALA A 500 17.88 -39.35 18.18
C ALA A 500 17.71 -37.98 17.52
N SER A 501 18.14 -37.85 16.27
CA SER A 501 17.94 -36.65 15.45
C SER A 501 17.94 -36.97 13.96
N GLY A 502 17.31 -36.11 13.16
CA GLY A 502 17.32 -36.17 11.70
C GLY A 502 16.64 -34.93 11.09
N VAL A 503 16.14 -35.05 9.87
CA VAL A 503 15.53 -33.95 9.12
C VAL A 503 14.20 -34.41 8.53
N ALA A 504 13.20 -33.53 8.52
CA ALA A 504 11.96 -33.74 7.80
C ALA A 504 12.20 -33.64 6.28
N ASP A 505 11.85 -34.68 5.53
CA ASP A 505 12.03 -34.74 4.08
C ASP A 505 11.11 -33.77 3.31
N GLU A 506 11.14 -33.82 1.98
CA GLU A 506 10.33 -32.94 1.11
C GLU A 506 8.82 -33.09 1.32
N THR A 507 8.37 -34.23 1.84
CA THR A 507 6.96 -34.48 2.22
C THR A 507 6.66 -34.04 3.66
N GLY A 508 7.66 -33.55 4.38
CA GLY A 508 7.59 -33.20 5.80
C GLY A 508 7.78 -34.38 6.74
N LYS A 509 8.02 -35.59 6.23
CA LYS A 509 8.15 -36.81 7.03
C LYS A 509 9.53 -36.89 7.68
N PHE A 510 9.58 -37.29 8.94
CA PHE A 510 10.81 -37.73 9.58
C PHE A 510 10.65 -39.14 10.16
N ASP A 511 11.73 -39.90 10.12
CA ASP A 511 11.75 -41.29 10.57
C ASP A 511 13.08 -41.56 11.27
N LEU A 512 13.01 -41.64 12.61
CA LEU A 512 14.19 -41.69 13.46
C LEU A 512 14.25 -43.03 14.18
N ALA A 513 15.40 -43.71 14.11
CA ALA A 513 15.68 -44.88 14.93
C ALA A 513 15.68 -44.47 16.42
N LEU A 514 15.01 -45.27 17.25
CA LEU A 514 14.83 -45.01 18.67
C LEU A 514 15.16 -46.29 19.45
N VAL A 515 16.05 -46.19 20.44
CA VAL A 515 16.28 -47.31 21.37
C VAL A 515 15.04 -47.46 22.27
N PRO A 516 14.48 -48.68 22.46
CA PRO A 516 13.31 -48.90 23.31
C PRO A 516 13.44 -48.24 24.69
N GLN A 517 12.36 -47.62 25.15
CA GLN A 517 12.34 -46.82 26.37
C GLN A 517 11.44 -47.43 27.45
N PRO A 518 11.72 -47.18 28.75
CA PRO A 518 10.84 -47.63 29.83
C PRO A 518 9.44 -47.03 29.74
N ILE A 519 8.43 -47.80 30.15
CA ILE A 519 7.03 -47.36 30.26
C ILE A 519 6.95 -46.10 31.14
N GLY A 520 6.14 -45.13 30.71
CA GLY A 520 5.97 -43.84 31.40
C GLY A 520 7.03 -42.79 31.08
N THR A 521 8.07 -43.13 30.30
CA THR A 521 9.06 -42.14 29.83
C THR A 521 8.37 -41.12 28.92
N THR A 522 8.53 -39.83 29.20
CA THR A 522 8.12 -38.75 28.29
C THR A 522 9.25 -38.44 27.31
N LEU A 523 8.94 -38.54 26.03
CA LEU A 523 9.81 -38.16 24.92
C LEU A 523 9.38 -36.79 24.41
N ARG A 524 10.32 -35.83 24.36
CA ARG A 524 10.09 -34.49 23.79
C ARG A 524 10.70 -34.44 22.39
N ILE A 525 9.88 -34.27 21.37
CA ILE A 525 10.28 -34.14 19.97
C ILE A 525 10.28 -32.65 19.64
N VAL A 526 11.41 -32.13 19.19
CA VAL A 526 11.59 -30.71 18.82
C VAL A 526 11.88 -30.64 17.33
N ALA A 527 11.16 -29.77 16.63
CA ALA A 527 11.47 -29.35 15.27
C ALA A 527 12.00 -27.91 15.29
N ASP A 528 13.06 -27.67 14.52
CA ASP A 528 13.68 -26.36 14.31
C ASP A 528 13.90 -26.13 12.82
N ASN A 529 13.27 -25.10 12.26
CA ASN A 529 13.38 -24.76 10.84
C ASN A 529 14.21 -23.50 10.67
N LYS A 530 15.46 -23.64 10.23
CA LYS A 530 16.40 -22.52 10.13
C LYS A 530 16.04 -21.49 9.06
N GLU A 531 15.25 -21.86 8.06
CA GLU A 531 14.82 -20.93 7.01
C GLU A 531 13.69 -20.02 7.49
N THR A 532 12.75 -20.58 8.24
CA THR A 532 11.59 -19.85 8.78
C THR A 532 11.80 -19.33 10.20
N LEU A 533 12.88 -19.75 10.87
CA LEU A 533 13.20 -19.51 12.29
C LEU A 533 12.08 -19.94 13.25
N LEU A 534 11.27 -20.92 12.84
CA LEU A 534 10.21 -21.48 13.67
C LEU A 534 10.75 -22.67 14.46
N THR A 535 10.25 -22.82 15.69
CA THR A 535 10.44 -24.03 16.51
C THR A 535 9.09 -24.59 16.92
N ALA A 536 8.98 -25.91 16.98
CA ALA A 536 7.78 -26.60 17.42
C ALA A 536 8.16 -27.80 18.29
N GLU A 537 7.31 -28.16 19.25
CA GLU A 537 7.56 -29.32 20.09
C GLU A 537 6.30 -30.17 20.32
N LYS A 538 6.51 -31.47 20.51
CA LYS A 538 5.50 -32.43 20.89
C LYS A 538 6.04 -33.36 21.95
N SER A 539 5.23 -33.66 22.96
CA SER A 539 5.54 -34.68 23.95
C SER A 539 4.72 -35.95 23.70
N VAL A 540 5.37 -37.11 23.78
CA VAL A 540 4.74 -38.43 23.70
C VAL A 540 5.20 -39.28 24.88
N THR A 541 4.27 -39.94 25.55
CA THR A 541 4.58 -40.84 26.68
C THR A 541 4.64 -42.29 26.20
N VAL A 542 5.72 -42.98 26.56
CA VAL A 542 5.93 -44.39 26.23
C VAL A 542 4.92 -45.28 26.97
N GLN A 543 4.18 -46.07 26.22
CA GLN A 543 3.09 -46.92 26.73
C GLN A 543 3.53 -48.36 26.94
N ASN A 544 2.72 -49.12 27.69
CA ASN A 544 2.92 -50.55 27.86
C ASN A 544 2.47 -51.31 26.60
N GLY A 545 3.39 -52.01 25.95
CA GLY A 545 3.12 -52.83 24.77
C GLY A 545 2.87 -54.32 25.05
N ALA A 546 2.78 -54.75 26.31
CA ALA A 546 2.64 -56.17 26.67
C ALA A 546 1.20 -56.67 26.74
N TYR A 547 0.20 -55.78 26.70
CA TYR A 547 -1.26 -56.05 26.70
C TYR A 547 -1.71 -57.24 27.59
N PRO A 548 -2.04 -57.00 28.88
CA PRO A 548 -2.35 -58.08 29.84
C PRO A 548 -3.52 -59.00 29.48
N ASP A 549 -4.45 -58.53 28.64
CA ASP A 549 -5.64 -59.24 28.19
C ASP A 549 -5.44 -60.05 26.90
N LEU A 550 -4.20 -60.12 26.39
CA LEU A 550 -3.85 -60.88 25.18
C LEU A 550 -2.76 -61.92 25.49
N SER A 551 -3.17 -63.16 25.77
CA SER A 551 -2.23 -64.24 26.07
C SER A 551 -1.35 -64.60 24.86
N ALA A 552 -0.15 -65.13 25.12
CA ALA A 552 0.75 -65.63 24.08
C ALA A 552 0.14 -66.77 23.23
N SER A 553 -0.86 -67.47 23.74
CA SER A 553 -1.59 -68.54 23.04
C SER A 553 -2.79 -68.01 22.22
N HIS A 554 -3.12 -66.73 22.31
CA HIS A 554 -4.21 -66.14 21.54
C HIS A 554 -3.83 -66.10 20.06
N TRP A 555 -4.73 -66.52 19.17
CA TRP A 555 -4.44 -66.67 17.73
C TRP A 555 -3.97 -65.37 17.04
N ALA A 556 -4.42 -64.21 17.52
CA ALA A 556 -4.00 -62.89 17.01
C ALA A 556 -2.74 -62.32 17.70
N HIS A 557 -2.11 -63.05 18.64
CA HIS A 557 -0.96 -62.55 19.41
C HIS A 557 0.19 -62.12 18.51
N GLU A 558 0.54 -62.93 17.50
CA GLU A 558 1.61 -62.60 16.55
C GLU A 558 1.30 -61.32 15.76
N ALA A 559 0.07 -61.16 15.28
CA ALA A 559 -0.32 -59.99 14.51
C ALA A 559 -0.32 -58.71 15.36
N VAL A 560 -0.80 -58.81 16.59
CA VAL A 560 -0.78 -57.67 17.52
C VAL A 560 0.67 -57.33 17.89
N ALA A 561 1.52 -58.32 18.15
CA ALA A 561 2.95 -58.09 18.41
C ALA A 561 3.63 -57.42 17.22
N TYR A 562 3.43 -57.94 16.00
CA TYR A 562 3.97 -57.38 14.77
C TYR A 562 3.54 -55.91 14.60
N LEU A 563 2.24 -55.62 14.60
CA LEU A 563 1.76 -54.25 14.37
C LEU A 563 2.17 -53.29 15.50
N ARG A 564 2.29 -53.77 16.73
CA ARG A 564 2.83 -53.00 17.87
C ARG A 564 4.30 -52.65 17.64
N ASP A 565 5.11 -53.61 17.21
CA ASP A 565 6.55 -53.40 17.00
C ASP A 565 6.82 -52.38 15.90
N TYR A 566 5.91 -52.29 14.90
CA TYR A 566 5.88 -51.23 13.89
C TYR A 566 5.17 -49.95 14.35
N SER A 567 4.76 -49.85 15.61
CA SER A 567 4.06 -48.70 16.22
C SER A 567 2.77 -48.28 15.51
N ILE A 568 2.13 -49.23 14.82
CA ILE A 568 0.86 -49.06 14.09
C ILE A 568 -0.33 -49.12 15.06
N ILE A 569 -0.21 -49.93 16.11
CA ILE A 569 -1.30 -50.16 17.07
C ILE A 569 -0.83 -49.93 18.50
N GLY A 570 -1.77 -49.48 19.34
CA GLY A 570 -1.59 -49.28 20.76
C GLY A 570 -2.72 -49.93 21.57
N GLY A 571 -2.51 -49.99 22.88
CA GLY A 571 -3.53 -50.38 23.85
C GLY A 571 -4.45 -49.21 24.21
N TYR A 572 -5.46 -49.51 25.01
CA TYR A 572 -6.29 -48.51 25.66
C TYR A 572 -5.55 -47.87 26.84
N PRO A 573 -6.03 -46.72 27.35
CA PRO A 573 -5.44 -46.08 28.53
C PRO A 573 -5.34 -46.98 29.77
N ASP A 574 -6.17 -48.03 29.85
CA ASP A 574 -6.14 -49.05 30.91
C ASP A 574 -5.05 -50.13 30.71
N GLY A 575 -4.25 -50.02 29.64
CA GLY A 575 -3.17 -50.94 29.30
C GLY A 575 -3.58 -52.20 28.53
N THR A 576 -4.87 -52.39 28.27
CA THR A 576 -5.41 -53.56 27.55
C THR A 576 -5.46 -53.37 26.03
N PHE A 577 -5.55 -54.44 25.26
CA PHE A 577 -5.73 -54.41 23.80
C PHE A 577 -7.20 -54.57 23.35
N LYS A 578 -8.02 -55.25 24.16
CA LYS A 578 -9.43 -55.63 23.95
C LYS A 578 -9.62 -56.38 22.62
N PRO A 579 -9.08 -57.60 22.48
CA PRO A 579 -9.05 -58.33 21.20
C PRO A 579 -10.44 -58.60 20.60
N ASP A 580 -11.46 -58.77 21.44
CA ASP A 580 -12.84 -59.04 21.01
C ASP A 580 -13.70 -57.79 20.82
N ARG A 581 -13.18 -56.59 21.13
CA ARG A 581 -13.91 -55.34 20.87
C ARG A 581 -14.01 -55.12 19.36
N LEU A 582 -15.17 -54.62 18.93
CA LEU A 582 -15.42 -54.28 17.53
C LEU A 582 -14.65 -53.01 17.13
N THR A 583 -14.04 -53.06 15.96
CA THR A 583 -13.20 -51.98 15.41
C THR A 583 -14.10 -50.89 14.82
N THR A 584 -13.89 -49.65 15.23
CA THR A 584 -14.60 -48.52 14.63
C THR A 584 -13.95 -48.07 13.33
N ARG A 585 -14.68 -47.33 12.49
CA ARG A 585 -14.15 -46.72 11.26
C ARG A 585 -12.98 -45.78 11.54
N ALA A 586 -13.04 -44.99 12.61
CA ALA A 586 -11.93 -44.13 13.02
C ALA A 586 -10.68 -44.92 13.46
N GLU A 587 -10.86 -46.03 14.18
CA GLU A 587 -9.75 -46.91 14.56
C GLU A 587 -9.10 -47.55 13.33
N ALA A 588 -9.90 -48.04 12.38
CA ALA A 588 -9.40 -48.61 11.14
C ALA A 588 -8.68 -47.57 10.27
N ALA A 589 -9.25 -46.38 10.09
CA ALA A 589 -8.61 -45.29 9.35
C ALA A 589 -7.25 -44.93 9.94
N ARG A 590 -7.17 -44.84 11.26
CA ARG A 590 -5.89 -44.67 11.96
C ARG A 590 -4.92 -45.80 11.68
N MET A 591 -5.30 -47.05 11.93
CA MET A 591 -4.40 -48.20 11.77
C MET A 591 -3.84 -48.28 10.34
N ILE A 592 -4.67 -47.99 9.33
CA ILE A 592 -4.27 -47.96 7.93
C ILE A 592 -3.35 -46.78 7.61
N ALA A 593 -3.73 -45.56 8.02
CA ALA A 593 -2.90 -44.38 7.79
C ALA A 593 -1.50 -44.54 8.38
N GLN A 594 -1.41 -45.21 9.54
CA GLN A 594 -0.13 -45.54 10.17
C GLN A 594 0.62 -46.68 9.46
N ALA A 595 -0.08 -47.74 9.05
CA ALA A 595 0.54 -48.86 8.36
C ALA A 595 1.17 -48.49 7.01
N LEU A 596 0.56 -47.52 6.32
CA LEU A 596 1.01 -46.97 5.04
C LEU A 596 1.88 -45.71 5.18
N GLU A 597 2.08 -45.21 6.40
CA GLU A 597 2.87 -44.00 6.68
C GLU A 597 2.38 -42.78 5.87
N LEU A 598 1.06 -42.61 5.76
CA LEU A 598 0.44 -41.57 4.95
C LEU A 598 0.82 -40.16 5.44
N PRO A 599 1.00 -39.19 4.52
CA PRO A 599 1.36 -37.83 4.87
C PRO A 599 0.26 -37.15 5.69
N TYR A 600 0.70 -36.28 6.61
CA TYR A 600 -0.19 -35.45 7.39
C TYR A 600 -1.01 -34.50 6.49
N GLN A 601 -2.33 -34.43 6.72
CA GLN A 601 -3.26 -33.58 5.98
C GLN A 601 -4.02 -32.67 6.94
N LYS A 602 -3.72 -31.36 6.90
CA LYS A 602 -4.40 -30.34 7.74
C LYS A 602 -5.77 -29.96 7.17
N GLU A 603 -5.91 -29.98 5.85
CA GLU A 603 -7.16 -29.67 5.18
C GLU A 603 -8.05 -30.92 5.14
N MET A 604 -9.07 -30.92 5.99
CA MET A 604 -10.04 -32.01 6.10
C MET A 604 -10.93 -32.06 4.86
N PRO A 605 -11.21 -33.24 4.30
CA PRO A 605 -12.45 -33.45 3.57
C PRO A 605 -13.63 -33.09 4.49
N THR A 606 -14.61 -32.34 3.98
CA THR A 606 -15.69 -31.71 4.76
C THR A 606 -16.69 -32.75 5.31
N PHE A 607 -16.30 -33.52 6.33
CA PHE A 607 -17.20 -34.42 7.05
C PHE A 607 -17.90 -33.69 8.20
N LYS A 608 -19.24 -33.71 8.20
CA LYS A 608 -20.07 -32.98 9.17
C LYS A 608 -19.88 -33.42 10.62
N ASP A 609 -19.47 -34.68 10.83
CA ASP A 609 -19.41 -35.38 12.11
C ASP A 609 -17.97 -35.64 12.60
N VAL A 610 -16.96 -35.09 11.91
CA VAL A 610 -15.56 -35.19 12.33
C VAL A 610 -15.00 -33.77 12.55
N PRO A 611 -15.20 -33.18 13.74
CA PRO A 611 -14.57 -31.90 14.05
C PRO A 611 -13.05 -32.04 14.08
N SER A 612 -12.32 -30.95 13.85
CA SER A 612 -10.85 -30.93 13.92
C SER A 612 -10.30 -31.40 15.28
N SER A 613 -11.09 -31.25 16.36
CA SER A 613 -10.76 -31.72 17.71
C SER A 613 -10.96 -33.23 17.93
N HIS A 614 -11.56 -33.96 16.99
CA HIS A 614 -11.73 -35.40 17.12
C HIS A 614 -10.37 -36.10 17.08
N TRP A 615 -10.11 -37.06 17.98
CA TRP A 615 -8.79 -37.70 18.11
C TRP A 615 -8.28 -38.38 16.83
N ALA A 616 -9.20 -38.74 15.93
CA ALA A 616 -8.90 -39.40 14.66
C ALA A 616 -8.96 -38.48 13.43
N SER A 617 -9.25 -37.18 13.59
CA SER A 617 -9.51 -36.25 12.49
C SER A 617 -8.42 -36.30 11.42
N ASP A 618 -7.16 -36.14 11.82
CA ASP A 618 -6.01 -36.14 10.91
C ASP A 618 -5.84 -37.47 10.15
N TYR A 619 -6.04 -38.61 10.81
CA TYR A 619 -5.90 -39.92 10.17
C TYR A 619 -7.03 -40.18 9.18
N ILE A 620 -8.23 -39.70 9.50
CA ILE A 620 -9.39 -39.77 8.61
C ILE A 620 -9.10 -38.93 7.36
N ALA A 621 -8.60 -37.70 7.51
CA ALA A 621 -8.21 -36.86 6.38
C ALA A 621 -7.16 -37.55 5.50
N ALA A 622 -6.08 -38.06 6.09
CA ALA A 622 -5.02 -38.74 5.36
C ALA A 622 -5.53 -39.97 4.60
N ALA A 623 -6.30 -40.84 5.25
CA ALA A 623 -6.84 -42.05 4.63
C ALA A 623 -7.90 -41.74 3.55
N THR A 624 -8.65 -40.65 3.68
CA THR A 624 -9.59 -40.20 2.65
C THR A 624 -8.88 -39.54 1.48
N ALA A 625 -7.85 -38.71 1.71
CA ALA A 625 -7.04 -38.12 0.66
C ALA A 625 -6.33 -39.19 -0.18
N ALA A 626 -5.92 -40.30 0.45
CA ALA A 626 -5.37 -41.48 -0.23
C ALA A 626 -6.43 -42.33 -0.97
N GLY A 627 -7.71 -41.95 -0.95
CA GLY A 627 -8.80 -42.68 -1.63
C GLY A 627 -9.22 -44.00 -0.96
N ILE A 628 -8.65 -44.31 0.20
CA ILE A 628 -8.87 -45.58 0.91
C ILE A 628 -10.24 -45.58 1.59
N PHE A 629 -10.52 -44.52 2.33
CA PHE A 629 -11.82 -44.30 2.97
C PHE A 629 -12.64 -43.27 2.22
N SER A 630 -13.94 -43.53 2.09
CA SER A 630 -14.93 -42.59 1.59
C SER A 630 -15.97 -42.32 2.69
N GLY A 631 -16.49 -41.09 2.72
CA GLY A 631 -17.64 -40.76 3.55
C GLY A 631 -18.94 -41.31 3.00
N ASN A 632 -19.98 -41.18 3.80
CA ASN A 632 -21.34 -41.51 3.43
C ASN A 632 -21.92 -40.42 2.50
N PRO A 633 -22.91 -40.76 1.65
CA PRO A 633 -23.55 -39.79 0.74
C PRO A 633 -24.17 -38.55 1.43
N ASP A 634 -24.44 -38.62 2.73
CA ASP A 634 -24.98 -37.52 3.53
C ASP A 634 -23.93 -36.50 4.01
N GLY A 635 -22.65 -36.74 3.67
CA GLY A 635 -21.51 -35.92 4.05
C GLY A 635 -20.94 -36.24 5.43
N THR A 636 -21.26 -37.40 6.01
CA THR A 636 -20.67 -37.89 7.27
C THR A 636 -19.56 -38.91 7.02
N PHE A 637 -18.66 -39.09 7.99
CA PHE A 637 -17.68 -40.18 8.01
C PHE A 637 -18.15 -41.36 8.85
N ASP A 638 -18.98 -41.12 9.87
CA ASP A 638 -19.35 -42.05 10.95
C ASP A 638 -18.13 -42.64 11.69
N PRO A 639 -17.36 -41.83 12.44
CA PRO A 639 -16.11 -42.28 13.06
C PRO A 639 -16.30 -43.37 14.13
N ASN A 640 -17.48 -43.43 14.75
CA ASN A 640 -17.81 -44.40 15.79
C ASN A 640 -18.52 -45.65 15.25
N GLY A 641 -18.98 -45.61 13.99
CA GLY A 641 -19.55 -46.75 13.29
C GLY A 641 -18.61 -47.95 13.25
N GLN A 642 -19.16 -49.15 13.36
CA GLN A 642 -18.40 -50.39 13.32
C GLN A 642 -18.05 -50.78 11.90
N LEU A 643 -16.79 -51.14 11.66
CA LEU A 643 -16.34 -51.57 10.35
C LEU A 643 -16.73 -53.03 10.09
N THR A 644 -17.57 -53.28 9.08
CA THR A 644 -17.93 -54.65 8.70
C THR A 644 -16.76 -55.36 8.00
N ARG A 645 -16.79 -56.69 7.96
CA ARG A 645 -15.75 -57.49 7.30
C ARG A 645 -15.64 -57.19 5.79
N ALA A 646 -16.76 -56.91 5.12
CA ALA A 646 -16.76 -56.46 3.73
C ALA A 646 -16.10 -55.09 3.55
N GLN A 647 -16.38 -54.13 4.45
CA GLN A 647 -15.73 -52.82 4.42
C GLN A 647 -14.22 -52.92 4.72
N MET A 648 -13.82 -53.77 5.67
CA MET A 648 -12.41 -54.08 5.92
C MET A 648 -11.73 -54.62 4.65
N ALA A 649 -12.37 -55.54 3.93
CA ALA A 649 -11.81 -56.10 2.70
C ALA A 649 -11.54 -55.01 1.66
N VAL A 650 -12.50 -54.12 1.43
CA VAL A 650 -12.34 -52.99 0.49
C VAL A 650 -11.25 -52.02 0.94
N VAL A 651 -11.20 -51.71 2.23
CA VAL A 651 -10.15 -50.84 2.79
C VAL A 651 -8.76 -51.43 2.57
N LEU A 652 -8.57 -52.73 2.83
CA LEU A 652 -7.27 -53.39 2.67
C LEU A 652 -6.89 -53.60 1.20
N GLU A 653 -7.85 -53.93 0.34
CA GLU A 653 -7.64 -54.00 -1.11
C GLU A 653 -7.11 -52.66 -1.65
N LYS A 654 -7.78 -51.56 -1.31
CA LYS A 654 -7.36 -50.22 -1.71
C LYS A 654 -6.01 -49.81 -1.10
N SER A 655 -5.77 -50.18 0.15
CA SER A 655 -4.55 -49.81 0.87
C SER A 655 -3.28 -50.41 0.27
N TYR A 656 -3.38 -51.63 -0.27
CA TYR A 656 -2.23 -52.38 -0.79
C TYR A 656 -2.37 -52.74 -2.28
N GLU A 657 -3.31 -52.08 -2.97
CA GLU A 657 -3.60 -52.27 -4.40
C GLU A 657 -3.72 -53.74 -4.82
N LEU A 658 -4.41 -54.54 -3.98
CA LEU A 658 -4.53 -55.98 -4.18
C LEU A 658 -5.34 -56.27 -5.45
N LYS A 659 -4.95 -57.32 -6.18
CA LYS A 659 -5.60 -57.72 -7.44
C LYS A 659 -6.34 -59.04 -7.24
N SER A 660 -7.50 -59.16 -7.90
CA SER A 660 -8.27 -60.40 -7.98
C SER A 660 -8.38 -60.89 -9.42
N ASN A 661 -8.35 -62.21 -9.60
CA ASN A 661 -8.70 -62.91 -10.82
C ASN A 661 -10.18 -63.37 -10.85
N GLY A 662 -10.99 -62.90 -9.90
CA GLY A 662 -12.43 -63.18 -9.82
C GLY A 662 -12.81 -64.45 -9.05
N SER A 663 -11.90 -65.06 -8.28
CA SER A 663 -12.21 -66.25 -7.49
C SER A 663 -12.60 -65.89 -6.05
N VAL A 664 -13.81 -66.28 -5.65
CA VAL A 664 -14.27 -66.17 -4.25
C VAL A 664 -14.81 -67.52 -3.81
N PRO A 665 -14.16 -68.22 -2.85
CA PRO A 665 -14.55 -69.58 -2.46
C PRO A 665 -15.64 -69.61 -1.38
N PHE A 666 -16.17 -68.45 -0.97
CA PHE A 666 -17.05 -68.33 0.18
C PHE A 666 -18.52 -68.45 -0.21
N SER A 667 -19.24 -69.36 0.44
CA SER A 667 -20.62 -69.71 0.06
C SER A 667 -21.64 -68.59 0.28
N ASP A 668 -21.32 -67.62 1.14
CA ASP A 668 -22.17 -66.48 1.50
C ASP A 668 -21.81 -65.18 0.75
N VAL A 669 -20.88 -65.23 -0.22
CA VAL A 669 -20.45 -64.07 -1.02
C VAL A 669 -20.77 -64.32 -2.49
N ARG A 670 -21.89 -63.76 -2.96
CA ARG A 670 -22.32 -63.85 -4.38
C ARG A 670 -21.53 -62.88 -5.25
N ASP A 671 -21.36 -63.21 -6.54
CA ASP A 671 -20.74 -62.36 -7.58
C ASP A 671 -21.32 -60.94 -7.67
N THR A 672 -22.60 -60.79 -7.35
CA THR A 672 -23.33 -59.52 -7.27
C THR A 672 -23.08 -58.72 -5.99
N HIS A 673 -22.37 -59.25 -5.00
CA HIS A 673 -22.07 -58.55 -3.76
C HIS A 673 -21.09 -57.40 -4.03
N TRP A 674 -21.37 -56.20 -3.51
CA TRP A 674 -20.59 -54.99 -3.79
C TRP A 674 -19.09 -55.09 -3.41
N ALA A 675 -18.76 -55.95 -2.44
CA ALA A 675 -17.39 -56.23 -2.01
C ALA A 675 -16.80 -57.54 -2.59
N PHE A 676 -17.45 -58.17 -3.59
CA PHE A 676 -17.03 -59.46 -4.14
C PHE A 676 -15.57 -59.45 -4.58
N ALA A 677 -15.18 -58.46 -5.40
CA ALA A 677 -13.82 -58.30 -5.88
C ALA A 677 -12.81 -58.18 -4.73
N ALA A 678 -13.06 -57.28 -3.78
CA ALA A 678 -12.18 -57.07 -2.63
C ALA A 678 -12.00 -58.31 -1.77
N ILE A 679 -13.08 -59.04 -1.50
CA ILE A 679 -13.03 -60.27 -0.73
C ILE A 679 -12.21 -61.34 -1.48
N GLY A 680 -12.36 -61.42 -2.81
CA GLY A 680 -11.55 -62.26 -3.69
C GLY A 680 -10.07 -61.88 -3.65
N SER A 681 -9.75 -60.59 -3.78
CA SER A 681 -8.38 -60.06 -3.70
C SER A 681 -7.70 -60.49 -2.40
N LEU A 682 -8.42 -60.40 -1.27
CA LEU A 682 -7.90 -60.84 0.03
C LEU A 682 -7.69 -62.36 0.12
N TYR A 683 -8.59 -63.16 -0.45
CA TYR A 683 -8.45 -64.62 -0.46
C TYR A 683 -7.24 -65.04 -1.32
N GLU A 684 -7.16 -64.53 -2.55
CA GLU A 684 -6.09 -64.83 -3.50
C GLU A 684 -4.72 -64.36 -3.00
N SER A 685 -4.68 -63.27 -2.23
CA SER A 685 -3.47 -62.78 -1.57
C SER A 685 -3.13 -63.52 -0.26
N GLY A 686 -3.88 -64.56 0.12
CA GLY A 686 -3.64 -65.34 1.35
C GLY A 686 -3.95 -64.61 2.66
N ILE A 687 -4.60 -63.44 2.58
CA ILE A 687 -4.94 -62.61 3.74
C ILE A 687 -6.06 -63.28 4.55
N THR A 688 -7.06 -63.87 3.88
CA THR A 688 -8.18 -64.57 4.52
C THR A 688 -8.34 -66.00 4.02
N ALA A 689 -8.76 -66.91 4.90
CA ALA A 689 -9.23 -68.25 4.55
C ALA A 689 -10.74 -68.43 4.81
N GLY A 690 -11.43 -67.37 5.26
CA GLY A 690 -12.81 -67.44 5.73
C GLY A 690 -12.93 -68.13 7.10
N TYR A 691 -14.17 -68.45 7.46
CA TYR A 691 -14.49 -69.24 8.64
C TYR A 691 -14.48 -70.75 8.32
N PRO A 692 -14.33 -71.62 9.32
CA PRO A 692 -14.33 -73.08 9.12
C PRO A 692 -15.60 -73.64 8.46
N ASP A 693 -16.70 -72.90 8.51
CA ASP A 693 -17.98 -73.23 7.85
C ASP A 693 -18.01 -72.85 6.35
N GLY A 694 -16.89 -72.40 5.78
CA GLY A 694 -16.76 -72.02 4.37
C GLY A 694 -17.37 -70.66 4.03
N THR A 695 -17.64 -69.81 5.03
CA THR A 695 -18.22 -68.47 4.84
C THR A 695 -17.21 -67.35 5.08
N PHE A 696 -17.47 -66.15 4.57
CA PHE A 696 -16.71 -64.93 4.87
C PHE A 696 -17.39 -64.04 5.92
N LYS A 697 -18.71 -64.10 6.04
CA LYS A 697 -19.58 -63.27 6.90
C LYS A 697 -19.41 -61.77 6.62
N PRO A 698 -19.69 -61.30 5.38
CA PRO A 698 -19.38 -59.93 4.94
C PRO A 698 -20.05 -58.84 5.78
N SER A 699 -21.25 -59.10 6.31
CA SER A 699 -22.02 -58.13 7.11
C SER A 699 -21.62 -58.08 8.59
N ASN A 700 -20.82 -59.04 9.08
CA ASN A 700 -20.43 -59.04 10.49
C ASN A 700 -19.45 -57.89 10.78
N PRO A 701 -19.60 -57.20 11.93
CA PRO A 701 -18.59 -56.28 12.43
C PRO A 701 -17.25 -56.98 12.67
N THR A 702 -16.15 -56.27 12.41
CA THR A 702 -14.78 -56.80 12.54
C THR A 702 -14.24 -56.57 13.94
N LYS A 703 -13.75 -57.61 14.61
CA LYS A 703 -13.04 -57.47 15.89
C LYS A 703 -11.64 -56.86 15.71
N ARG A 704 -11.11 -56.20 16.75
CA ARG A 704 -9.74 -55.62 16.71
C ARG A 704 -8.66 -56.66 16.43
N SER A 705 -8.80 -57.86 17.00
CA SER A 705 -7.93 -59.00 16.71
C SER A 705 -7.98 -59.45 15.25
N GLU A 706 -9.19 -59.51 14.67
CA GLU A 706 -9.40 -59.83 13.25
C GLU A 706 -8.80 -58.78 12.32
N PHE A 707 -9.08 -57.50 12.56
CA PHE A 707 -8.51 -56.43 11.75
C PHE A 707 -6.98 -56.42 11.83
N SER A 708 -6.41 -56.65 13.02
CA SER A 708 -4.95 -56.74 13.21
C SER A 708 -4.34 -57.91 12.43
N GLN A 709 -4.96 -59.08 12.44
CA GLN A 709 -4.50 -60.24 11.67
C GLN A 709 -4.49 -59.96 10.17
N PHE A 710 -5.58 -59.36 9.67
CA PHE A 710 -5.72 -59.06 8.25
C PHE A 710 -4.72 -57.99 7.82
N LEU A 711 -4.56 -56.92 8.62
CA LEU A 711 -3.61 -55.86 8.34
C LEU A 711 -2.15 -56.34 8.38
N MET A 712 -1.77 -57.18 9.36
CA MET A 712 -0.44 -57.80 9.38
C MET A 712 -0.18 -58.55 8.08
N LYS A 713 -1.12 -59.40 7.66
CA LYS A 713 -0.95 -60.23 6.46
C LYS A 713 -0.92 -59.41 5.17
N ALA A 714 -1.66 -58.30 5.11
CA ALA A 714 -1.62 -57.40 3.96
C ALA A 714 -0.31 -56.61 3.88
N LYS A 715 0.31 -56.31 5.03
CA LYS A 715 1.56 -55.55 5.12
C LYS A 715 2.82 -56.41 4.92
N LYS A 716 2.79 -57.68 5.33
CA LYS A 716 3.88 -58.65 5.10
C LYS A 716 3.97 -59.00 3.63
#